data_AF-A0A5N6Y3B7-F1
#
_entry.id   AF-A0A5N6Y3B7-F1
#
_cell.length_a   1.000
_cell.length_b   1.000
_cell.length_c   1.000
_cell.angle_alpha   90.00
_cell.angle_beta   90.00
_cell.angle_gamma   90.00
#
_symmetry.space_group_name_H-M   'P 1'
#
loop_
_entity.id
_entity.type
_entity.pdbx_description
1 polymer ?
#
loop_
_entity_poly.entity_id
_entity_poly.type
_entity_poly.pdbx_seq_one_letter_code
_entity_poly.pdbx_strand_id
1 'polypeptide(L)'
;MRDFLSLLGLASIVASSSAAVIPSSLAAVSSSIGQVSQFTSSDATSAEIQSGIDSLIVVASGTCTGPIKSAPTSYWLADQDHSGDARGYAPNVNNTNYAVWRNVLDYGARNDGSGNQTLNLQKAINDNGSGGSRKSSGVTRSPAEVFLPGGTYQLGSTLELRVGTIITGDPLNPPVLKAASNFDGDTLVMGYDSGNGNPETSFMTLMRNVVLDTTALSADTKITALQWGVAQGSGLTNVQIEMPTSSTGHTGIYIKAGSTIAVTDVQITGGAVGIKNSNQQVNFKNISFKYCTTAFEAAGGHTALLQGAIFETCGTGINMTSNSLGSLVLLDSSSINSGPVVRFHDSSNDSGNRNSQILIQNLSHDNSNAIAVDSKGNIKLGAVSYVDTWVWGNVTPGQYESGTSFSTSRPDVLLANNKYFTRAQPTYAEYSNDQIVNVKAVDGYTVKGDGSTDDSASLNAILANNAANCKITYFPYGVYLVKDTLVIPPGSRIVGEAWAVITGAGDAFKDAGNPKPVVQIGHEGDVGVAEIQNMRFSVAEILPGAKILEINMAGSAPGDVALWNTMATVGGTAETTIANSCTDQDTSNCMAAFMILHLTKTSSAYIENFWGWTADHNLDGGPITIISTGRGILVEATQGTWLTGTGSEHNWLYNYNLHNAQNIYAGLLQSESPYMQGEGATQTAPAPWTAESEFSDPDFSWCDEGDQKCRTSLATNVDGGSDILLYNSAAWAFFNGPWDGTYSHQCNGSCQTNMMRVTNSPSHLVWYSISTRKTDVMVLDDQSNPIEYNHPGGWEAIIQAYRQFTETQ
;
A
#
# COMPACT_ATOMS: atom_id res chain seq x y z
N MET A 1 -22.71 11.87 -12.13
CA MET A 1 -23.91 12.54 -11.58
C MET A 1 -24.02 13.92 -12.23
N ARG A 2 -25.23 14.43 -12.48
CA ARG A 2 -25.59 15.54 -13.40
C ARG A 2 -25.18 16.96 -12.96
N ASP A 3 -24.91 17.80 -13.96
CA ASP A 3 -24.54 19.24 -13.97
C ASP A 3 -25.45 20.20 -13.18
N PHE A 4 -24.87 21.30 -12.65
CA PHE A 4 -25.47 22.65 -12.63
C PHE A 4 -24.39 23.77 -12.52
N LEU A 5 -24.41 24.69 -13.48
CA LEU A 5 -23.56 25.89 -13.61
C LEU A 5 -23.87 26.98 -12.57
N SER A 6 -22.86 27.79 -12.18
CA SER A 6 -23.06 29.21 -11.91
C SER A 6 -21.85 30.08 -12.30
N LEU A 7 -22.15 31.29 -12.75
CA LEU A 7 -21.33 32.26 -13.49
C LEU A 7 -20.28 33.01 -12.65
N LEU A 8 -19.20 33.40 -13.33
CA LEU A 8 -18.17 34.37 -12.94
C LEU A 8 -18.69 35.78 -12.60
N GLY A 9 -17.98 36.45 -11.69
CA GLY A 9 -17.93 37.90 -11.52
C GLY A 9 -16.48 38.41 -11.57
N LEU A 10 -16.24 39.43 -12.41
CA LEU A 10 -14.97 40.00 -12.81
C LEU A 10 -14.33 40.98 -11.79
N ALA A 11 -12.98 41.04 -11.91
CA ALA A 11 -12.09 42.22 -11.88
C ALA A 11 -11.69 42.89 -10.55
N SER A 12 -10.37 43.04 -10.37
CA SER A 12 -9.71 44.34 -10.13
C SER A 12 -8.19 44.24 -10.31
N ILE A 13 -7.66 45.07 -11.22
CA ILE A 13 -6.25 45.33 -11.51
C ILE A 13 -5.76 46.47 -10.60
N VAL A 14 -4.56 46.36 -10.01
CA VAL A 14 -3.69 47.52 -9.74
C VAL A 14 -2.23 47.13 -9.94
N ALA A 15 -1.56 47.85 -10.84
CA ALA A 15 -0.12 47.83 -11.07
C ALA A 15 0.56 49.04 -10.40
N SER A 16 1.79 48.86 -9.92
CA SER A 16 2.87 49.89 -9.88
C SER A 16 4.16 49.18 -9.41
N SER A 17 5.13 48.90 -10.27
CA SER A 17 6.20 49.78 -10.78
C SER A 17 7.13 50.36 -9.70
N SER A 18 8.39 49.92 -9.65
CA SER A 18 9.58 50.78 -9.76
C SER A 18 10.89 49.99 -9.72
N ALA A 19 11.90 50.57 -10.35
CA ALA A 19 13.07 49.91 -10.93
C ALA A 19 14.37 50.14 -10.14
N ALA A 20 15.31 49.21 -10.36
CA ALA A 20 16.77 49.34 -10.54
C ALA A 20 17.65 50.08 -9.51
N VAL A 21 18.80 49.47 -9.16
CA VAL A 21 20.17 49.86 -9.61
C VAL A 21 21.26 49.04 -8.87
N ILE A 22 22.26 48.60 -9.65
CA ILE A 22 23.52 47.81 -9.41
C ILE A 22 24.61 48.78 -8.84
N PRO A 23 25.72 48.43 -8.10
CA PRO A 23 26.78 47.54 -8.60
C PRO A 23 27.80 46.79 -7.67
N SER A 24 28.29 45.67 -8.23
CA SER A 24 29.65 45.03 -8.28
C SER A 24 30.74 45.20 -7.20
N SER A 25 31.39 44.08 -6.84
CA SER A 25 32.87 43.85 -6.81
C SER A 25 33.13 42.32 -6.68
N LEU A 26 33.74 41.61 -7.64
CA LEU A 26 35.16 41.38 -7.95
C LEU A 26 36.04 40.86 -6.78
N ALA A 27 36.45 39.59 -6.84
CA ALA A 27 37.85 39.15 -6.85
C ALA A 27 37.97 37.62 -7.02
N ALA A 28 38.77 37.21 -8.01
CA ALA A 28 39.26 35.85 -8.21
C ALA A 28 40.71 35.75 -7.71
N VAL A 29 41.12 34.59 -7.18
CA VAL A 29 42.53 34.15 -7.12
C VAL A 29 42.60 32.64 -7.35
N SER A 30 43.66 32.22 -8.04
CA SER A 30 43.87 30.96 -8.75
C SER A 30 44.77 29.93 -8.03
N SER A 31 44.64 28.69 -8.50
CA SER A 31 45.71 27.72 -8.89
C SER A 31 46.64 27.03 -7.87
N SER A 32 46.65 25.68 -7.92
CA SER A 32 47.81 24.78 -8.22
C SER A 32 47.38 23.32 -7.96
N ILE A 33 47.25 22.43 -8.95
CA ILE A 33 48.23 21.51 -9.58
C ILE A 33 49.22 20.83 -8.63
N GLY A 34 49.13 19.49 -8.52
CA GLY A 34 50.16 18.58 -8.02
C GLY A 34 49.82 17.12 -8.32
N GLN A 35 50.59 16.50 -9.21
CA GLN A 35 50.46 15.14 -9.76
C GLN A 35 51.10 14.04 -8.88
N VAL A 36 50.51 12.84 -8.96
CA VAL A 36 51.11 11.49 -9.15
C VAL A 36 52.10 10.93 -8.12
N SER A 37 51.77 9.74 -7.58
CA SER A 37 52.62 8.53 -7.69
C SER A 37 51.94 7.26 -7.16
N GLN A 38 51.77 6.28 -8.05
CA GLN A 38 51.66 4.85 -7.73
C GLN A 38 52.96 4.34 -7.10
N PHE A 39 52.91 3.41 -6.14
CA PHE A 39 53.85 2.29 -6.04
C PHE A 39 53.24 1.11 -5.28
N THR A 40 53.66 -0.07 -5.71
CA THR A 40 53.13 -1.41 -5.47
C THR A 40 53.76 -2.14 -4.27
N SER A 41 52.98 -3.06 -3.71
CA SER A 41 53.29 -4.33 -3.04
C SER A 41 54.70 -4.62 -2.50
N SER A 42 54.76 -5.09 -1.24
CA SER A 42 55.61 -6.22 -0.85
C SER A 42 55.15 -6.86 0.47
N ASP A 43 54.88 -8.16 0.41
CA ASP A 43 54.81 -9.08 1.55
C ASP A 43 56.15 -9.18 2.29
N ALA A 44 56.12 -9.22 3.62
CA ALA A 44 57.14 -9.88 4.44
C ALA A 44 56.58 -10.21 5.83
N THR A 45 56.59 -11.51 6.15
CA THR A 45 56.18 -12.10 7.42
C THR A 45 57.29 -12.08 8.48
N SER A 46 56.85 -12.15 9.75
CA SER A 46 57.49 -12.67 10.96
C SER A 46 58.54 -11.83 11.74
N ALA A 47 58.15 -11.38 12.94
CA ALA A 47 58.72 -11.86 14.22
C ALA A 47 58.05 -11.14 15.42
N GLU A 48 57.49 -11.92 16.35
CA GLU A 48 56.91 -11.49 17.63
C GLU A 48 57.98 -11.05 18.64
N ILE A 49 57.70 -9.98 19.40
CA ILE A 49 58.11 -9.81 20.80
C ILE A 49 56.97 -9.14 21.60
N GLN A 50 56.56 -9.82 22.67
CA GLN A 50 55.53 -9.46 23.65
C GLN A 50 55.77 -8.13 24.38
N SER A 51 54.71 -7.33 24.54
CA SER A 51 54.39 -6.63 25.79
C SER A 51 52.91 -6.27 25.81
N GLY A 52 52.18 -6.86 26.76
CA GLY A 52 50.71 -6.84 26.80
C GLY A 52 50.07 -5.53 27.26
N ILE A 53 48.84 -5.34 26.77
CA ILE A 53 47.76 -4.68 27.48
C ILE A 53 46.51 -5.51 27.11
N ASP A 54 45.91 -6.17 28.11
CA ASP A 54 44.67 -6.92 27.96
C ASP A 54 43.58 -6.01 27.40
N SER A 55 43.20 -6.24 26.15
CA SER A 55 41.88 -5.90 25.63
C SER A 55 41.24 -7.22 25.22
N LEU A 56 40.32 -7.69 26.05
CA LEU A 56 39.37 -8.73 25.73
C LEU A 56 38.61 -8.32 24.47
N ILE A 57 39.10 -8.71 23.30
CA ILE A 57 38.27 -8.85 22.11
C ILE A 57 37.41 -10.07 22.36
N VAL A 58 36.28 -9.86 23.02
CA VAL A 58 35.17 -10.81 22.95
C VAL A 58 34.64 -10.72 21.53
N VAL A 59 35.14 -11.60 20.66
CA VAL A 59 34.44 -11.96 19.43
C VAL A 59 33.20 -12.76 19.87
N ALA A 60 32.15 -12.05 20.27
CA ALA A 60 30.81 -12.63 20.33
C ALA A 60 30.19 -12.52 18.94
N SER A 61 30.71 -13.31 18.01
CA SER A 61 30.00 -13.63 16.76
C SER A 61 28.90 -14.66 17.04
N GLY A 62 28.02 -14.34 17.99
CA GLY A 62 26.71 -14.95 18.08
C GLY A 62 25.78 -14.09 17.25
N THR A 63 25.67 -14.34 15.95
CA THR A 63 24.65 -13.71 15.13
C THR A 63 23.30 -14.05 15.75
N CYS A 64 22.62 -13.02 16.27
CA CYS A 64 21.28 -13.14 16.83
C CYS A 64 20.35 -13.87 15.84
N THR A 65 19.78 -15.01 16.24
CA THR A 65 18.84 -15.80 15.42
C THR A 65 17.39 -15.33 15.53
N GLY A 66 17.15 -14.17 16.13
CA GLY A 66 15.83 -13.61 16.44
C GLY A 66 15.37 -13.86 17.90
N PRO A 67 14.25 -13.24 18.31
CA PRO A 67 13.68 -13.44 19.65
C PRO A 67 13.31 -14.90 19.92
N ILE A 68 13.27 -15.29 21.20
CA ILE A 68 13.00 -16.66 21.64
C ILE A 68 11.51 -16.79 21.94
N LYS A 69 10.83 -17.71 21.26
CA LYS A 69 9.41 -18.01 21.52
C LYS A 69 9.22 -18.46 22.98
N SER A 70 8.32 -17.80 23.71
CA SER A 70 8.10 -18.04 25.14
C SER A 70 6.66 -18.39 25.51
N ALA A 71 5.76 -18.56 24.52
CA ALA A 71 4.36 -18.95 24.69
C ALA A 71 3.66 -18.17 25.83
N PRO A 72 3.60 -16.83 25.71
CA PRO A 72 3.09 -15.97 26.79
C PRO A 72 1.60 -16.18 27.04
N THR A 73 1.16 -15.84 28.25
CA THR A 73 -0.27 -15.89 28.64
C THR A 73 -1.03 -14.59 28.36
N SER A 74 -0.31 -13.52 28.02
CA SER A 74 -0.82 -12.20 27.69
C SER A 74 -0.14 -11.72 26.41
N TYR A 75 -0.89 -10.98 25.58
CA TYR A 75 -0.33 -10.40 24.37
C TYR A 75 0.53 -9.20 24.71
N TRP A 76 1.75 -9.13 24.15
CA TRP A 76 2.74 -8.11 24.48
C TRP A 76 2.21 -6.68 24.39
N LEU A 77 1.35 -6.39 23.41
CA LEU A 77 0.82 -5.04 23.21
C LEU A 77 -0.03 -4.58 24.41
N ALA A 78 -0.73 -5.50 25.07
CA ALA A 78 -1.50 -5.20 26.28
C ALA A 78 -0.60 -4.97 27.52
N ASP A 79 0.59 -5.58 27.53
CA ASP A 79 1.55 -5.53 28.65
C ASP A 79 2.55 -4.36 28.55
N GLN A 80 2.55 -3.63 27.44
CA GLN A 80 3.37 -2.42 27.29
C GLN A 80 2.90 -1.31 28.25
N ASP A 81 3.83 -0.44 28.65
CA ASP A 81 3.50 0.74 29.44
C ASP A 81 2.84 1.80 28.55
N HIS A 82 1.53 1.93 28.70
CA HIS A 82 0.69 2.91 28.02
C HIS A 82 0.41 4.16 28.88
N SER A 83 1.28 4.44 29.86
CA SER A 83 1.18 5.58 30.76
C SER A 83 2.39 6.52 30.68
N GLY A 84 2.29 7.67 31.35
CA GLY A 84 3.41 8.61 31.50
C GLY A 84 4.02 9.07 30.17
N ASP A 85 5.36 9.02 30.11
CA ASP A 85 6.16 9.37 28.93
C ASP A 85 6.32 8.20 27.94
N ALA A 86 6.10 6.96 28.38
CA ALA A 86 6.25 5.76 27.57
C ALA A 86 5.10 5.56 26.57
N ARG A 87 3.95 6.18 26.82
CA ARG A 87 2.74 6.05 25.98
C ARG A 87 2.82 6.73 24.61
N GLY A 88 1.87 6.39 23.75
CA GLY A 88 1.58 7.13 22.53
C GLY A 88 1.19 8.60 22.81
N TYR A 89 1.75 9.52 22.01
CA TYR A 89 1.52 10.96 22.10
C TYR A 89 1.09 11.51 20.74
N ALA A 90 -0.09 12.14 20.67
CA ALA A 90 -0.62 12.77 19.46
C ALA A 90 -0.37 14.28 19.51
N PRO A 91 0.74 14.80 18.94
CA PRO A 91 1.14 16.20 19.09
C PRO A 91 0.19 17.19 18.39
N ASN A 92 -0.70 16.71 17.51
CA ASN A 92 -1.58 17.55 16.72
C ASN A 92 -3.03 17.57 17.23
N VAL A 93 -3.25 17.07 18.45
CA VAL A 93 -4.50 17.21 19.19
C VAL A 93 -4.34 18.28 20.28
N ASN A 94 -5.34 19.14 20.47
CA ASN A 94 -5.33 20.19 21.50
C ASN A 94 -5.33 19.65 22.94
N ASN A 95 -5.55 18.35 23.14
CA ASN A 95 -5.58 17.70 24.43
C ASN A 95 -4.35 16.80 24.60
N THR A 96 -3.41 17.23 25.45
CA THR A 96 -2.18 16.47 25.72
C THR A 96 -2.43 15.09 26.32
N ASN A 97 -3.61 14.87 26.93
CA ASN A 97 -4.02 13.60 27.53
C ASN A 97 -4.87 12.73 26.58
N TYR A 98 -4.91 13.05 25.29
CA TYR A 98 -5.57 12.22 24.29
C TYR A 98 -5.00 10.78 24.35
N ALA A 99 -5.90 9.80 24.50
CA ALA A 99 -5.55 8.39 24.58
C ALA A 99 -5.46 7.79 23.16
N VAL A 100 -4.24 7.51 22.71
CA VAL A 100 -4.01 6.77 21.47
C VAL A 100 -4.29 5.29 21.68
N TRP A 101 -3.65 4.68 22.68
CA TRP A 101 -3.97 3.35 23.18
C TRP A 101 -5.32 3.32 23.89
N ARG A 102 -6.15 2.32 23.58
CA ARG A 102 -7.48 2.17 24.19
C ARG A 102 -7.80 0.70 24.40
N ASN A 103 -7.74 0.23 25.64
CA ASN A 103 -8.32 -1.06 25.99
C ASN A 103 -9.84 -0.89 26.18
N VAL A 104 -10.65 -1.60 25.41
CA VAL A 104 -12.11 -1.44 25.46
C VAL A 104 -12.73 -1.77 26.82
N LEU A 105 -12.05 -2.55 27.67
CA LEU A 105 -12.52 -2.85 29.02
C LEU A 105 -12.48 -1.60 29.92
N ASP A 106 -11.53 -0.68 29.71
CA ASP A 106 -11.45 0.60 30.43
C ASP A 106 -12.61 1.54 30.06
N TYR A 107 -13.24 1.28 28.92
CA TYR A 107 -14.45 1.97 28.45
C TYR A 107 -15.75 1.30 28.92
N GLY A 108 -15.65 0.28 29.78
CA GLY A 108 -16.79 -0.43 30.38
C GLY A 108 -17.33 -1.57 29.53
N ALA A 109 -16.67 -1.93 28.43
CA ALA A 109 -17.06 -3.12 27.66
C ALA A 109 -16.84 -4.38 28.49
N ARG A 110 -17.69 -5.38 28.28
CA ARG A 110 -17.57 -6.73 28.86
C ARG A 110 -17.42 -7.73 27.73
N ASN A 111 -16.44 -8.61 27.86
CA ASN A 111 -16.10 -9.67 26.91
C ASN A 111 -16.59 -11.06 27.37
N ASP A 112 -17.56 -11.11 28.28
CA ASP A 112 -18.14 -12.34 28.85
C ASP A 112 -19.32 -12.91 28.04
N GLY A 113 -19.63 -12.30 26.88
CA GLY A 113 -20.76 -12.64 26.02
C GLY A 113 -22.12 -12.11 26.50
N SER A 114 -22.18 -11.37 27.62
CA SER A 114 -23.42 -10.87 28.19
C SER A 114 -23.69 -9.41 27.83
N GLY A 115 -24.97 -9.06 27.61
CA GLY A 115 -25.43 -7.67 27.45
C GLY A 115 -24.95 -6.99 26.15
N ASN A 116 -25.63 -5.92 25.76
CA ASN A 116 -25.23 -5.16 24.57
C ASN A 116 -23.99 -4.29 24.85
N GLN A 117 -22.88 -4.59 24.18
CA GLN A 117 -21.58 -3.91 24.34
C GLN A 117 -21.32 -2.81 23.32
N THR A 118 -22.22 -2.64 22.34
CA THR A 118 -22.01 -1.72 21.21
C THR A 118 -21.66 -0.30 21.67
N LEU A 119 -22.39 0.23 22.67
CA LEU A 119 -22.16 1.58 23.18
C LEU A 119 -20.76 1.75 23.78
N ASN A 120 -20.28 0.76 24.54
CA ASN A 120 -18.99 0.84 25.23
C ASN A 120 -17.82 0.71 24.24
N LEU A 121 -17.93 -0.20 23.26
CA LEU A 121 -16.98 -0.30 22.16
C LEU A 121 -16.96 0.98 21.33
N GLN A 122 -18.14 1.51 20.99
CA GLN A 122 -18.27 2.74 20.22
C GLN A 122 -17.69 3.94 20.97
N LYS A 123 -17.80 3.96 22.31
CA LYS A 123 -17.15 4.97 23.16
C LYS A 123 -15.64 4.90 23.05
N ALA A 124 -15.05 3.70 23.12
CA ALA A 124 -13.61 3.52 22.92
C ALA A 124 -13.15 3.99 21.54
N ILE A 125 -13.89 3.70 20.47
CA ILE A 125 -13.56 4.14 19.10
C ILE A 125 -13.72 5.67 18.94
N ASN A 126 -14.77 6.26 19.51
CA ASN A 126 -15.09 7.67 19.30
C ASN A 126 -14.31 8.63 20.21
N ASP A 127 -13.73 8.17 21.31
CA ASP A 127 -13.16 9.07 22.32
C ASP A 127 -12.19 10.10 21.71
N ASN A 128 -12.42 11.37 22.04
CA ASN A 128 -11.55 12.48 21.67
C ASN A 128 -10.70 13.00 22.84
N GLY A 129 -10.71 12.30 23.98
CA GLY A 129 -10.02 12.66 25.21
C GLY A 129 -10.72 13.75 26.03
N SER A 130 -11.80 14.34 25.52
CA SER A 130 -12.47 15.50 26.11
C SER A 130 -13.98 15.26 26.33
N GLY A 131 -14.40 13.99 26.39
CA GLY A 131 -15.81 13.59 26.57
C GLY A 131 -16.69 13.78 25.33
N GLY A 132 -16.09 14.03 24.16
CA GLY A 132 -16.78 14.13 22.88
C GLY A 132 -16.45 12.99 21.91
N SER A 133 -16.63 13.23 20.61
CA SER A 133 -16.38 12.27 19.55
C SER A 133 -15.35 12.80 18.56
N ARG A 134 -14.49 11.92 18.04
CA ARG A 134 -13.56 12.20 16.93
C ARG A 134 -14.17 12.03 15.54
N LYS A 135 -15.44 11.63 15.44
CA LYS A 135 -16.16 11.55 14.15
C LYS A 135 -16.03 12.87 13.40
N SER A 136 -15.71 12.82 12.10
CA SER A 136 -15.54 14.01 11.26
C SER A 136 -14.45 15.00 11.73
N SER A 137 -13.42 14.53 12.44
CA SER A 137 -12.33 15.40 12.96
C SER A 137 -11.04 15.40 12.10
N GLY A 138 -11.09 14.78 10.92
CA GLY A 138 -9.92 14.50 10.08
C GLY A 138 -9.35 13.11 10.33
N VAL A 139 -8.29 12.75 9.60
CA VAL A 139 -7.72 11.40 9.56
C VAL A 139 -6.50 11.27 10.47
N THR A 140 -5.52 12.17 10.36
CA THR A 140 -4.19 11.96 10.95
C THR A 140 -3.99 12.66 12.29
N ARG A 141 -4.83 13.65 12.63
CA ARG A 141 -4.72 14.37 13.92
C ARG A 141 -4.97 13.48 15.13
N SER A 142 -5.97 12.62 15.06
CA SER A 142 -6.51 11.89 16.22
C SER A 142 -6.42 10.37 16.02
N PRO A 143 -5.21 9.79 15.97
CA PRO A 143 -4.98 8.37 15.75
C PRO A 143 -5.47 7.52 16.94
N ALA A 144 -5.90 6.27 16.72
CA ALA A 144 -6.23 5.38 17.83
C ALA A 144 -5.90 3.91 17.56
N GLU A 145 -5.27 3.27 18.54
CA GLU A 145 -5.11 1.81 18.61
C GLU A 145 -6.15 1.29 19.62
N VAL A 146 -7.23 0.67 19.12
CA VAL A 146 -8.31 0.14 19.95
C VAL A 146 -8.10 -1.35 20.13
N PHE A 147 -7.76 -1.74 21.35
CA PHE A 147 -7.45 -3.12 21.70
C PHE A 147 -8.65 -3.84 22.32
N LEU A 148 -8.91 -5.04 21.80
CA LEU A 148 -9.97 -5.93 22.24
C LEU A 148 -9.35 -7.18 22.88
N PRO A 149 -9.31 -7.27 24.21
CA PRO A 149 -8.96 -8.50 24.90
C PRO A 149 -9.83 -9.69 24.47
N GLY A 150 -9.26 -10.89 24.50
CA GLY A 150 -9.97 -12.09 24.07
C GLY A 150 -11.26 -12.35 24.85
N GLY A 151 -12.30 -12.80 24.16
CA GLY A 151 -13.64 -13.04 24.70
C GLY A 151 -14.74 -12.67 23.70
N THR A 152 -15.99 -12.64 24.15
CA THR A 152 -17.15 -12.38 23.29
C THR A 152 -17.81 -11.05 23.65
N TYR A 153 -17.90 -10.15 22.68
CA TYR A 153 -18.60 -8.88 22.77
C TYR A 153 -19.92 -8.98 22.00
N GLN A 154 -21.03 -9.01 22.74
CA GLN A 154 -22.36 -9.10 22.13
C GLN A 154 -22.81 -7.70 21.67
N LEU A 155 -23.01 -7.52 20.37
CA LEU A 155 -23.46 -6.29 19.74
C LEU A 155 -24.98 -6.32 19.55
N GLY A 156 -25.67 -5.27 19.96
CA GLY A 156 -27.10 -5.10 19.72
C GLY A 156 -27.43 -4.16 18.56
N SER A 157 -26.42 -3.45 18.02
CA SER A 157 -26.54 -2.59 16.84
C SER A 157 -25.20 -2.48 16.14
N THR A 158 -25.17 -1.82 14.97
CA THR A 158 -23.94 -1.60 14.18
C THR A 158 -22.83 -0.95 14.99
N LEU A 159 -21.63 -1.54 14.94
CA LEU A 159 -20.39 -0.90 15.42
C LEU A 159 -19.77 -0.10 14.28
N GLU A 160 -19.63 1.22 14.43
CA GLU A 160 -19.04 2.07 13.40
C GLU A 160 -17.56 2.36 13.69
N LEU A 161 -16.71 2.03 12.73
CA LEU A 161 -15.30 2.37 12.77
C LEU A 161 -15.08 3.83 12.35
N ARG A 162 -13.83 4.28 12.48
CA ARG A 162 -13.40 5.66 12.23
C ARG A 162 -12.04 5.64 11.54
N VAL A 163 -11.83 6.58 10.62
CA VAL A 163 -10.53 6.79 9.96
C VAL A 163 -9.43 7.14 10.96
N GLY A 164 -8.19 6.75 10.69
CA GLY A 164 -7.08 6.88 11.64
C GLY A 164 -7.23 5.94 12.85
N THR A 165 -7.73 4.71 12.63
CA THR A 165 -7.81 3.68 13.67
C THR A 165 -7.30 2.33 13.22
N ILE A 166 -6.59 1.68 14.13
CA ILE A 166 -6.32 0.25 14.10
C ILE A 166 -7.18 -0.43 15.18
N ILE A 167 -8.06 -1.33 14.77
CA ILE A 167 -8.77 -2.26 15.66
C ILE A 167 -7.91 -3.51 15.79
N THR A 168 -7.44 -3.80 17.00
CA THR A 168 -6.54 -4.93 17.29
C THR A 168 -7.18 -5.87 18.28
N GLY A 169 -7.54 -7.07 17.83
CA GLY A 169 -7.88 -8.15 18.73
C GLY A 169 -6.64 -8.83 19.32
N ASP A 170 -6.80 -9.42 20.50
CA ASP A 170 -5.80 -10.30 21.09
C ASP A 170 -5.58 -11.56 20.22
N PRO A 171 -4.42 -11.73 19.58
CA PRO A 171 -4.17 -12.87 18.70
C PRO A 171 -4.00 -14.20 19.44
N LEU A 172 -3.74 -14.21 20.76
CA LEU A 172 -3.68 -15.45 21.55
C LEU A 172 -5.07 -16.06 21.75
N ASN A 173 -6.10 -15.22 21.77
CA ASN A 173 -7.50 -15.60 21.86
C ASN A 173 -8.36 -14.57 21.11
N PRO A 174 -8.51 -14.68 19.77
CA PRO A 174 -9.18 -13.67 18.96
C PRO A 174 -10.58 -13.31 19.50
N PRO A 175 -10.85 -12.03 19.78
CA PRO A 175 -12.16 -11.59 20.28
C PRO A 175 -13.25 -11.78 19.24
N VAL A 176 -14.43 -12.16 19.72
CA VAL A 176 -15.64 -12.37 18.92
C VAL A 176 -16.57 -11.17 19.05
N LEU A 177 -16.75 -10.42 17.96
CA LEU A 177 -17.81 -9.43 17.81
C LEU A 177 -19.06 -10.16 17.31
N LYS A 178 -20.02 -10.42 18.20
CA LYS A 178 -21.17 -11.27 17.91
C LYS A 178 -22.46 -10.46 17.79
N ALA A 179 -23.25 -10.65 16.73
CA ALA A 179 -24.60 -10.10 16.63
C ALA A 179 -25.53 -10.71 17.68
N ALA A 180 -26.29 -9.89 18.41
CA ALA A 180 -27.31 -10.36 19.33
C ALA A 180 -28.46 -11.00 18.55
N SER A 181 -29.20 -11.93 19.17
CA SER A 181 -30.37 -12.53 18.52
C SER A 181 -31.46 -11.51 18.15
N ASN A 182 -31.46 -10.36 18.82
CA ASN A 182 -32.32 -9.21 18.55
C ASN A 182 -31.54 -8.00 17.99
N PHE A 183 -30.44 -8.24 17.26
CA PHE A 183 -29.64 -7.19 16.63
C PHE A 183 -30.49 -6.23 15.80
N ASP A 184 -30.29 -4.93 15.98
CA ASP A 184 -30.96 -3.87 15.24
C ASP A 184 -29.97 -3.19 14.28
N GLY A 185 -30.06 -3.56 13.00
CA GLY A 185 -29.21 -3.05 11.93
C GLY A 185 -29.06 -4.04 10.77
N ASP A 186 -28.54 -3.56 9.65
CA ASP A 186 -28.26 -4.37 8.45
C ASP A 186 -26.77 -4.72 8.28
N THR A 187 -25.92 -4.23 9.18
CA THR A 187 -24.47 -4.38 9.14
C THR A 187 -23.95 -4.55 10.56
N LEU A 188 -23.17 -5.60 10.84
CA LEU A 188 -22.59 -5.82 12.17
C LEU A 188 -21.47 -4.81 12.46
N VAL A 189 -20.50 -4.68 11.56
CA VAL A 189 -19.42 -3.69 11.63
C VAL A 189 -19.37 -2.83 10.36
N MET A 190 -19.43 -1.51 10.53
CA MET A 190 -19.30 -0.53 9.46
C MET A 190 -17.88 0.04 9.44
N GLY A 191 -17.06 -0.39 8.47
CA GLY A 191 -15.69 0.08 8.27
C GLY A 191 -15.59 1.45 7.61
N TYR A 192 -16.58 1.81 6.78
CA TYR A 192 -16.65 3.12 6.13
C TYR A 192 -17.05 4.22 7.11
N ASP A 193 -16.21 5.25 7.24
CA ASP A 193 -16.54 6.45 8.01
C ASP A 193 -17.16 7.52 7.11
N SER A 194 -18.49 7.50 6.99
CA SER A 194 -19.25 8.55 6.28
C SER A 194 -19.01 9.97 6.81
N GLY A 195 -18.45 10.11 8.02
CA GLY A 195 -18.04 11.40 8.55
C GLY A 195 -16.83 12.01 7.83
N ASN A 196 -16.10 11.24 7.03
CA ASN A 196 -14.86 11.64 6.34
C ASN A 196 -15.02 11.77 4.81
N GLY A 197 -16.23 11.98 4.32
CA GLY A 197 -16.50 12.16 2.89
C GLY A 197 -16.96 10.87 2.22
N ASN A 198 -16.57 10.67 0.95
CA ASN A 198 -16.96 9.51 0.16
C ASN A 198 -16.09 8.28 0.53
N PRO A 199 -16.49 7.05 0.15
CA PRO A 199 -15.69 5.85 0.38
C PRO A 199 -14.25 5.94 -0.12
N GLU A 200 -14.03 6.65 -1.24
CA GLU A 200 -12.72 6.90 -1.86
C GLU A 200 -11.80 7.80 -1.01
N THR A 201 -12.32 8.48 0.02
CA THR A 201 -11.55 9.32 0.95
C THR A 201 -11.51 8.75 2.37
N SER A 202 -12.00 7.51 2.58
CA SER A 202 -12.01 6.85 3.87
C SER A 202 -10.71 6.06 4.08
N PHE A 203 -9.61 6.78 4.36
CA PHE A 203 -8.26 6.23 4.50
C PHE A 203 -7.94 5.74 5.93
N MET A 204 -6.83 5.00 6.08
CA MET A 204 -6.19 4.68 7.36
C MET A 204 -7.11 4.00 8.39
N THR A 205 -7.87 2.99 7.95
CA THR A 205 -8.62 2.09 8.86
C THR A 205 -8.09 0.66 8.74
N LEU A 206 -7.61 0.07 9.85
CA LEU A 206 -7.13 -1.31 9.89
C LEU A 206 -7.91 -2.11 10.91
N MET A 207 -8.26 -3.35 10.57
CA MET A 207 -8.82 -4.31 11.53
C MET A 207 -8.03 -5.62 11.45
N ARG A 208 -7.62 -6.12 12.62
CA ARG A 208 -6.82 -7.35 12.72
C ARG A 208 -7.17 -8.24 13.90
N ASN A 209 -7.01 -9.55 13.71
CA ASN A 209 -7.14 -10.58 14.73
C ASN A 209 -8.53 -10.64 15.39
N VAL A 210 -9.61 -10.53 14.62
CA VAL A 210 -10.99 -10.55 15.17
C VAL A 210 -11.87 -11.60 14.48
N VAL A 211 -12.91 -12.04 15.19
CA VAL A 211 -13.98 -12.87 14.65
C VAL A 211 -15.26 -12.04 14.57
N LEU A 212 -15.89 -11.98 13.40
CA LEU A 212 -17.19 -11.36 13.18
C LEU A 212 -18.24 -12.46 13.06
N ASP A 213 -19.18 -12.53 14.01
CA ASP A 213 -20.11 -13.65 14.12
C ASP A 213 -21.56 -13.18 14.02
N THR A 214 -22.25 -13.64 12.98
CA THR A 214 -23.68 -13.36 12.74
C THR A 214 -24.57 -14.60 12.93
N THR A 215 -24.02 -15.72 13.40
CA THR A 215 -24.70 -17.04 13.48
C THR A 215 -25.90 -17.07 14.44
N ALA A 216 -26.04 -16.08 15.33
CA ALA A 216 -27.20 -15.97 16.21
C ALA A 216 -28.47 -15.49 15.49
N LEU A 217 -28.34 -14.94 14.28
CA LEU A 217 -29.46 -14.49 13.45
C LEU A 217 -29.93 -15.62 12.54
N SER A 218 -31.19 -15.55 12.08
CA SER A 218 -31.75 -16.56 11.18
C SER A 218 -31.05 -16.53 9.82
N ALA A 219 -30.90 -17.70 9.19
CA ALA A 219 -30.18 -17.85 7.92
C ALA A 219 -30.72 -16.97 6.77
N ASP A 220 -31.98 -16.55 6.81
CA ASP A 220 -32.64 -15.66 5.84
C ASP A 220 -32.54 -14.16 6.17
N THR A 221 -32.01 -13.80 7.34
CA THR A 221 -31.77 -12.41 7.73
C THR A 221 -30.84 -11.72 6.73
N LYS A 222 -31.24 -10.53 6.27
CA LYS A 222 -30.41 -9.70 5.38
C LYS A 222 -29.47 -8.87 6.22
N ILE A 223 -28.23 -9.32 6.35
CA ILE A 223 -27.20 -8.64 7.14
C ILE A 223 -25.83 -8.79 6.47
N THR A 224 -25.00 -7.76 6.61
CA THR A 224 -23.57 -7.79 6.26
C THR A 224 -22.74 -7.92 7.54
N ALA A 225 -21.79 -8.85 7.62
CA ALA A 225 -20.90 -8.92 8.78
C ALA A 225 -19.92 -7.73 8.83
N LEU A 226 -19.33 -7.40 7.68
CA LEU A 226 -18.43 -6.25 7.52
C LEU A 226 -18.77 -5.44 6.27
N GLN A 227 -19.16 -4.18 6.43
CA GLN A 227 -19.13 -3.23 5.32
C GLN A 227 -17.72 -2.62 5.26
N TRP A 228 -17.03 -2.76 4.13
CA TRP A 228 -15.63 -2.34 3.98
C TRP A 228 -15.42 -1.37 2.82
N GLY A 229 -16.28 -0.34 2.72
CA GLY A 229 -16.16 0.73 1.72
C GLY A 229 -15.10 1.76 2.10
N VAL A 230 -13.84 1.36 2.08
CA VAL A 230 -12.69 2.19 2.46
C VAL A 230 -11.78 2.45 1.24
N ALA A 231 -10.73 3.23 1.46
CA ALA A 231 -9.73 3.56 0.46
C ALA A 231 -8.32 3.14 0.92
N GLN A 232 -7.29 3.68 0.27
CA GLN A 232 -5.88 3.34 0.51
C GLN A 232 -5.44 3.61 1.97
N GLY A 233 -4.33 2.99 2.36
CA GLY A 233 -3.83 3.01 3.75
C GLY A 233 -4.69 2.25 4.75
N SER A 234 -5.80 1.66 4.31
CA SER A 234 -6.65 0.77 5.09
C SER A 234 -6.26 -0.68 4.87
N GLY A 235 -6.58 -1.57 5.81
CA GLY A 235 -6.24 -2.98 5.68
C GLY A 235 -7.10 -3.91 6.52
N LEU A 236 -7.08 -5.19 6.15
CA LEU A 236 -7.62 -6.31 6.91
C LEU A 236 -6.56 -7.39 6.96
N THR A 237 -6.33 -7.99 8.13
CA THR A 237 -5.47 -9.18 8.27
C THR A 237 -5.94 -10.06 9.43
N ASN A 238 -5.90 -11.38 9.23
CA ASN A 238 -6.33 -12.37 10.23
C ASN A 238 -7.75 -12.09 10.78
N VAL A 239 -8.71 -11.94 9.85
CA VAL A 239 -10.13 -11.73 10.19
C VAL A 239 -10.92 -12.99 9.85
N GLN A 240 -11.74 -13.45 10.79
CA GLN A 240 -12.64 -14.58 10.60
C GLN A 240 -14.09 -14.09 10.56
N ILE A 241 -14.91 -14.65 9.66
CA ILE A 241 -16.31 -14.32 9.52
C ILE A 241 -17.15 -15.58 9.58
N GLU A 242 -18.02 -15.64 10.58
CA GLU A 242 -18.89 -16.78 10.85
C GLU A 242 -20.35 -16.42 10.55
N MET A 243 -20.93 -17.12 9.58
CA MET A 243 -22.31 -16.97 9.13
C MET A 243 -23.01 -18.33 9.07
N PRO A 244 -24.36 -18.39 9.07
CA PRO A 244 -25.09 -19.63 8.85
C PRO A 244 -24.73 -20.28 7.49
N THR A 245 -24.44 -21.58 7.46
CA THR A 245 -23.97 -22.30 6.26
C THR A 245 -25.02 -22.49 5.16
N SER A 246 -26.31 -22.47 5.50
CA SER A 246 -27.43 -22.48 4.55
C SER A 246 -28.09 -21.11 4.43
N SER A 247 -27.31 -20.04 4.59
CA SER A 247 -27.83 -18.69 4.55
C SER A 247 -28.31 -18.30 3.15
N THR A 248 -29.44 -17.58 3.11
CA THR A 248 -29.96 -16.92 1.91
C THR A 248 -29.90 -15.40 2.00
N GLY A 249 -29.40 -14.86 3.13
CA GLY A 249 -29.42 -13.43 3.42
C GLY A 249 -28.11 -12.80 3.88
N HIS A 250 -27.20 -13.57 4.48
CA HIS A 250 -25.99 -13.03 5.07
C HIS A 250 -24.92 -12.80 4.00
N THR A 251 -24.24 -11.66 4.10
CA THR A 251 -23.03 -11.32 3.33
C THR A 251 -21.86 -11.18 4.30
N GLY A 252 -20.72 -11.80 3.99
CA GLY A 252 -19.53 -11.68 4.84
C GLY A 252 -18.96 -10.27 4.79
N ILE A 253 -18.29 -9.94 3.68
CA ILE A 253 -17.78 -8.58 3.43
C ILE A 253 -18.56 -7.96 2.28
N TYR A 254 -19.06 -6.74 2.47
CA TYR A 254 -19.61 -5.93 1.39
C TYR A 254 -18.77 -4.68 1.16
N ILE A 255 -18.10 -4.64 0.01
CA ILE A 255 -17.32 -3.50 -0.46
C ILE A 255 -18.15 -2.76 -1.52
N LYS A 256 -18.96 -1.80 -1.07
CA LYS A 256 -19.96 -1.12 -1.93
C LYS A 256 -19.35 -0.11 -2.91
N ALA A 257 -18.22 0.49 -2.55
CA ALA A 257 -17.44 1.49 -3.29
C ALA A 257 -16.07 1.63 -2.59
N GLY A 258 -15.25 2.60 -3.01
CA GLY A 258 -13.94 2.88 -2.42
C GLY A 258 -12.78 2.61 -3.37
N SER A 259 -11.56 2.74 -2.84
CA SER A 259 -10.29 2.63 -3.55
C SER A 259 -9.27 1.81 -2.73
N THR A 260 -9.64 0.58 -2.38
CA THR A 260 -8.89 -0.25 -1.42
C THR A 260 -7.69 -0.92 -2.11
N ILE A 261 -6.48 -0.82 -1.55
CA ILE A 261 -5.34 -1.56 -2.12
C ILE A 261 -5.46 -3.06 -1.87
N ALA A 262 -5.63 -3.47 -0.61
CA ALA A 262 -5.67 -4.89 -0.27
C ALA A 262 -6.67 -5.25 0.83
N VAL A 263 -7.20 -6.47 0.71
CA VAL A 263 -7.90 -7.22 1.76
C VAL A 263 -7.15 -8.54 1.91
N THR A 264 -6.59 -8.81 3.09
CA THR A 264 -5.64 -9.93 3.25
C THR A 264 -6.05 -10.87 4.38
N ASP A 265 -5.72 -12.16 4.24
CA ASP A 265 -5.75 -13.16 5.31
C ASP A 265 -7.13 -13.25 6.00
N VAL A 266 -8.19 -13.46 5.20
CA VAL A 266 -9.58 -13.56 5.69
C VAL A 266 -10.12 -14.98 5.53
N GLN A 267 -10.81 -15.49 6.55
CA GLN A 267 -11.52 -16.76 6.51
C GLN A 267 -13.02 -16.51 6.65
N ILE A 268 -13.81 -17.08 5.76
CA ILE A 268 -15.26 -16.88 5.71
C ILE A 268 -15.97 -18.24 5.68
N THR A 269 -16.83 -18.47 6.67
CA THR A 269 -17.65 -19.68 6.80
C THR A 269 -19.12 -19.35 6.65
N GLY A 270 -19.80 -20.05 5.74
CA GLY A 270 -21.22 -19.90 5.46
C GLY A 270 -21.58 -18.65 4.66
N GLY A 271 -22.83 -18.22 4.77
CA GLY A 271 -23.34 -17.03 4.09
C GLY A 271 -23.92 -17.29 2.70
N ALA A 272 -24.84 -16.42 2.29
CA ALA A 272 -25.32 -16.38 0.92
C ALA A 272 -24.22 -15.87 -0.02
N VAL A 273 -23.48 -14.86 0.44
CA VAL A 273 -22.33 -14.30 -0.27
C VAL A 273 -21.15 -14.18 0.70
N GLY A 274 -19.98 -14.69 0.33
CA GLY A 274 -18.75 -14.49 1.11
C GLY A 274 -18.28 -13.03 1.04
N ILE A 275 -17.82 -12.60 -0.14
CA ILE A 275 -17.47 -11.20 -0.44
C ILE A 275 -18.33 -10.69 -1.58
N LYS A 276 -18.92 -9.51 -1.43
CA LYS A 276 -19.57 -8.75 -2.50
C LYS A 276 -18.75 -7.50 -2.80
N ASN A 277 -18.22 -7.38 -4.02
CA ASN A 277 -17.28 -6.31 -4.39
C ASN A 277 -17.87 -5.33 -5.42
N SER A 278 -17.60 -4.04 -5.21
CA SER A 278 -17.87 -2.94 -6.14
C SER A 278 -16.81 -1.83 -6.06
N ASN A 279 -15.66 -2.12 -5.44
CA ASN A 279 -14.54 -1.18 -5.30
C ASN A 279 -13.80 -0.95 -6.63
N GLN A 280 -13.11 0.18 -6.79
CA GLN A 280 -12.39 0.50 -8.02
C GLN A 280 -11.34 -0.56 -8.39
N GLN A 281 -10.46 -0.88 -7.45
CA GLN A 281 -9.46 -1.95 -7.55
C GLN A 281 -9.28 -2.59 -6.17
N VAL A 282 -8.96 -3.89 -6.09
CA VAL A 282 -8.56 -4.54 -4.82
C VAL A 282 -7.68 -5.77 -5.10
N ASN A 283 -6.63 -5.97 -4.31
CA ASN A 283 -5.99 -7.27 -4.14
C ASN A 283 -6.60 -8.03 -2.94
N PHE A 284 -7.26 -9.14 -3.21
CA PHE A 284 -7.76 -10.11 -2.24
C PHE A 284 -6.73 -11.23 -2.07
N LYS A 285 -5.85 -11.10 -1.07
CA LYS A 285 -4.76 -12.03 -0.80
C LYS A 285 -5.17 -13.04 0.28
N ASN A 286 -4.98 -14.34 0.01
CA ASN A 286 -5.17 -15.43 0.96
C ASN A 286 -6.57 -15.41 1.61
N ILE A 287 -7.61 -15.49 0.77
CA ILE A 287 -9.00 -15.53 1.22
C ILE A 287 -9.54 -16.97 1.14
N SER A 288 -10.00 -17.50 2.27
CA SER A 288 -10.63 -18.81 2.34
C SER A 288 -12.14 -18.69 2.45
N PHE A 289 -12.86 -19.37 1.56
CA PHE A 289 -14.31 -19.45 1.54
C PHE A 289 -14.75 -20.88 1.79
N LYS A 290 -15.62 -21.09 2.78
CA LYS A 290 -16.14 -22.40 3.12
C LYS A 290 -17.65 -22.38 3.28
N TYR A 291 -18.35 -23.27 2.58
CA TYR A 291 -19.82 -23.39 2.64
C TYR A 291 -20.59 -22.12 2.23
N CYS A 292 -19.99 -21.23 1.45
CA CYS A 292 -20.72 -20.09 0.87
C CYS A 292 -21.62 -20.55 -0.28
N THR A 293 -22.80 -19.94 -0.44
CA THR A 293 -23.59 -20.16 -1.66
C THR A 293 -22.85 -19.59 -2.87
N THR A 294 -22.43 -18.33 -2.79
CA THR A 294 -21.47 -17.69 -3.70
C THR A 294 -20.29 -17.20 -2.87
N ALA A 295 -19.07 -17.62 -3.18
CA ALA A 295 -17.89 -17.15 -2.44
C ALA A 295 -17.58 -15.67 -2.75
N PHE A 296 -17.47 -15.30 -4.02
CA PHE A 296 -17.20 -13.93 -4.46
C PHE A 296 -18.23 -13.44 -5.48
N GLU A 297 -18.96 -12.38 -5.16
CA GLU A 297 -19.91 -11.69 -6.04
C GLU A 297 -19.27 -10.40 -6.57
N ALA A 298 -18.96 -10.38 -7.87
CA ALA A 298 -18.44 -9.22 -8.57
C ALA A 298 -19.58 -8.27 -8.96
N ALA A 299 -20.10 -7.56 -7.97
CA ALA A 299 -21.24 -6.66 -8.13
C ALA A 299 -20.89 -5.34 -8.86
N GLY A 300 -19.60 -4.99 -8.97
CA GLY A 300 -19.08 -3.80 -9.63
C GLY A 300 -17.56 -3.72 -9.57
N GLY A 301 -17.02 -2.54 -9.89
CA GLY A 301 -15.59 -2.24 -9.82
C GLY A 301 -14.89 -2.25 -11.18
N HIS A 302 -13.62 -1.86 -11.21
CA HIS A 302 -12.86 -1.79 -12.47
C HIS A 302 -11.90 -2.96 -12.62
N THR A 303 -11.28 -3.40 -11.53
CA THR A 303 -10.39 -4.57 -11.56
C THR A 303 -10.26 -5.25 -10.19
N ALA A 304 -9.99 -6.55 -10.14
CA ALA A 304 -9.80 -7.27 -8.88
C ALA A 304 -8.86 -8.47 -9.05
N LEU A 305 -7.92 -8.62 -8.11
CA LEU A 305 -6.99 -9.73 -8.04
C LEU A 305 -7.39 -10.62 -6.85
N LEU A 306 -7.64 -11.91 -7.10
CA LEU A 306 -7.79 -12.93 -6.06
C LEU A 306 -6.53 -13.78 -6.08
N GLN A 307 -5.61 -13.52 -5.14
CA GLN A 307 -4.34 -14.21 -5.01
C GLN A 307 -4.42 -15.23 -3.86
N GLY A 308 -4.23 -16.51 -4.17
CA GLY A 308 -4.27 -17.56 -3.14
C GLY A 308 -5.67 -17.81 -2.56
N ALA A 309 -6.73 -17.61 -3.35
CA ALA A 309 -8.09 -17.88 -2.90
C ALA A 309 -8.36 -19.39 -2.79
N ILE A 310 -9.11 -19.79 -1.76
CA ILE A 310 -9.55 -21.18 -1.57
C ILE A 310 -11.08 -21.21 -1.56
N PHE A 311 -11.66 -21.95 -2.50
CA PHE A 311 -13.11 -22.20 -2.55
C PHE A 311 -13.38 -23.64 -2.10
N GLU A 312 -13.86 -23.83 -0.88
CA GLU A 312 -14.13 -25.15 -0.30
C GLU A 312 -15.63 -25.37 -0.12
N THR A 313 -16.19 -26.36 -0.83
CA THR A 313 -17.62 -26.72 -0.73
C THR A 313 -18.55 -25.51 -0.94
N CYS A 314 -18.20 -24.64 -1.89
CA CYS A 314 -19.02 -23.48 -2.26
C CYS A 314 -19.96 -23.81 -3.42
N GLY A 315 -21.15 -23.20 -3.45
CA GLY A 315 -22.10 -23.38 -4.56
C GLY A 315 -21.58 -22.81 -5.89
N THR A 316 -20.90 -21.67 -5.84
CA THR A 316 -20.16 -21.05 -6.95
C THR A 316 -18.96 -20.30 -6.35
N GLY A 317 -17.79 -20.42 -6.99
CA GLY A 317 -16.61 -19.67 -6.57
C GLY A 317 -16.80 -18.17 -6.79
N ILE A 318 -16.87 -17.77 -8.05
CA ILE A 318 -16.92 -16.37 -8.46
C ILE A 318 -18.12 -16.14 -9.38
N ASN A 319 -18.92 -15.12 -9.08
CA ASN A 319 -20.05 -14.72 -9.90
C ASN A 319 -19.85 -13.30 -10.46
N MET A 320 -19.72 -13.23 -11.78
CA MET A 320 -19.56 -12.03 -12.59
C MET A 320 -20.68 -11.91 -13.64
N THR A 321 -21.82 -12.61 -13.49
CA THR A 321 -22.88 -12.59 -14.51
C THR A 321 -23.58 -11.24 -14.66
N SER A 322 -23.37 -10.31 -13.72
CA SER A 322 -23.88 -8.93 -13.75
C SER A 322 -23.21 -8.07 -14.84
N ASN A 323 -22.04 -8.47 -15.33
CA ASN A 323 -21.19 -7.69 -16.22
C ASN A 323 -20.70 -6.34 -15.63
N SER A 324 -20.69 -6.22 -14.31
CA SER A 324 -20.38 -4.95 -13.63
C SER A 324 -18.91 -4.76 -13.25
N LEU A 325 -18.13 -5.84 -13.12
CA LEU A 325 -16.67 -5.77 -12.89
C LEU A 325 -15.94 -5.79 -14.22
N GLY A 326 -14.99 -4.88 -14.41
CA GLY A 326 -14.16 -4.80 -15.62
C GLY A 326 -13.30 -6.05 -15.85
N SER A 327 -12.28 -6.22 -15.02
CA SER A 327 -11.32 -7.32 -15.08
C SER A 327 -11.24 -8.09 -13.76
N LEU A 328 -10.96 -9.38 -13.84
CA LEU A 328 -10.64 -10.25 -12.72
C LEU A 328 -9.39 -11.07 -13.04
N VAL A 329 -8.45 -11.13 -12.08
CA VAL A 329 -7.36 -12.10 -12.07
C VAL A 329 -7.57 -13.07 -10.93
N LEU A 330 -7.62 -14.38 -11.23
CA LEU A 330 -7.57 -15.46 -10.24
C LEU A 330 -6.20 -16.12 -10.30
N LEU A 331 -5.40 -15.94 -9.26
CA LEU A 331 -4.00 -16.34 -9.20
C LEU A 331 -3.75 -17.31 -8.04
N ASP A 332 -2.97 -18.37 -8.27
CA ASP A 332 -2.46 -19.29 -7.24
C ASP A 332 -3.55 -19.91 -6.34
N SER A 333 -4.73 -20.16 -6.92
CA SER A 333 -5.95 -20.46 -6.18
C SER A 333 -6.33 -21.95 -6.24
N SER A 334 -7.25 -22.36 -5.38
CA SER A 334 -7.74 -23.73 -5.31
C SER A 334 -9.27 -23.77 -5.25
N SER A 335 -9.88 -24.67 -6.01
CA SER A 335 -11.30 -25.01 -5.93
C SER A 335 -11.45 -26.47 -5.51
N ILE A 336 -12.09 -26.69 -4.36
CA ILE A 336 -12.20 -27.97 -3.67
C ILE A 336 -13.68 -28.26 -3.44
N ASN A 337 -14.17 -29.38 -3.98
CA ASN A 337 -15.56 -29.83 -3.83
C ASN A 337 -16.63 -28.73 -4.08
N SER A 338 -16.33 -27.78 -4.96
CA SER A 338 -17.18 -26.61 -5.21
C SER A 338 -17.85 -26.72 -6.58
N GLY A 339 -18.93 -25.95 -6.78
CA GLY A 339 -19.53 -25.75 -8.10
C GLY A 339 -18.59 -25.02 -9.08
N PRO A 340 -19.12 -24.42 -10.17
CA PRO A 340 -18.28 -23.70 -11.11
C PRO A 340 -17.38 -22.66 -10.45
N VAL A 341 -16.11 -22.61 -10.87
CA VAL A 341 -15.13 -21.67 -10.31
C VAL A 341 -15.50 -20.25 -10.68
N VAL A 342 -15.86 -19.99 -11.94
CA VAL A 342 -16.30 -18.69 -12.41
C VAL A 342 -17.56 -18.82 -13.26
N ARG A 343 -18.59 -18.04 -12.90
CA ARG A 343 -19.76 -17.76 -13.74
C ARG A 343 -19.68 -16.32 -14.21
N PHE A 344 -19.82 -16.05 -15.51
CA PHE A 344 -19.56 -14.71 -16.03
C PHE A 344 -20.42 -14.32 -17.23
N HIS A 345 -20.50 -13.03 -17.53
CA HIS A 345 -21.09 -12.55 -18.78
C HIS A 345 -20.08 -12.68 -19.93
N ASP A 346 -20.48 -13.35 -21.02
CA ASP A 346 -19.68 -13.43 -22.23
C ASP A 346 -19.66 -12.06 -22.95
N SER A 347 -18.58 -11.30 -22.75
CA SER A 347 -18.39 -9.96 -23.33
C SER A 347 -17.71 -9.95 -24.70
N SER A 348 -17.48 -11.12 -25.31
CA SER A 348 -16.71 -11.23 -26.57
C SER A 348 -17.36 -10.53 -27.77
N ASN A 349 -18.67 -10.33 -27.70
CA ASN A 349 -19.48 -9.72 -28.76
C ASN A 349 -20.21 -8.45 -28.29
N ASP A 350 -19.85 -7.89 -27.14
CA ASP A 350 -20.42 -6.63 -26.67
C ASP A 350 -19.95 -5.48 -27.58
N SER A 351 -20.87 -4.59 -27.96
CA SER A 351 -20.59 -3.46 -28.85
C SER A 351 -20.03 -2.21 -28.15
N GLY A 352 -19.86 -2.27 -26.82
CA GLY A 352 -19.37 -1.17 -25.98
C GLY A 352 -18.24 -1.63 -25.04
N ASN A 353 -18.26 -1.20 -23.78
CA ASN A 353 -17.29 -1.66 -22.77
C ASN A 353 -17.39 -3.19 -22.62
N ARG A 354 -16.30 -3.90 -22.90
CA ARG A 354 -16.21 -5.35 -22.76
C ARG A 354 -15.71 -5.69 -21.36
N ASN A 355 -16.61 -5.64 -20.38
CA ASN A 355 -16.35 -6.01 -18.99
C ASN A 355 -16.22 -7.54 -18.82
N SER A 356 -16.17 -8.04 -17.59
CA SER A 356 -16.04 -9.46 -17.27
C SER A 356 -14.87 -10.17 -17.96
N GLN A 357 -13.75 -9.46 -18.15
CA GLN A 357 -12.52 -10.09 -18.66
C GLN A 357 -11.85 -10.85 -17.52
N ILE A 358 -11.34 -12.05 -17.81
CA ILE A 358 -10.89 -13.01 -16.80
C ILE A 358 -9.51 -13.52 -17.19
N LEU A 359 -8.61 -13.58 -16.21
CA LEU A 359 -7.40 -14.37 -16.28
C LEU A 359 -7.38 -15.35 -15.11
N ILE A 360 -7.13 -16.62 -15.40
CA ILE A 360 -6.94 -17.66 -14.39
C ILE A 360 -5.51 -18.17 -14.56
N GLN A 361 -4.71 -18.10 -13.50
CA GLN A 361 -3.37 -18.66 -13.49
C GLN A 361 -3.12 -19.52 -12.25
N ASN A 362 -2.50 -20.69 -12.46
CA ASN A 362 -2.10 -21.64 -11.44
C ASN A 362 -3.26 -22.05 -10.52
N LEU A 363 -4.36 -22.49 -11.15
CA LEU A 363 -5.56 -22.96 -10.44
C LEU A 363 -5.51 -24.49 -10.28
N SER A 364 -5.63 -24.97 -9.05
CA SER A 364 -5.93 -26.37 -8.74
C SER A 364 -7.44 -26.59 -8.63
N HIS A 365 -7.95 -27.69 -9.19
CA HIS A 365 -9.38 -28.03 -9.19
C HIS A 365 -9.58 -29.55 -9.06
N ASP A 366 -10.54 -30.01 -8.25
CA ASP A 366 -10.57 -31.40 -7.77
C ASP A 366 -11.78 -32.25 -8.21
N ASN A 367 -12.74 -31.66 -8.91
CA ASN A 367 -14.01 -32.34 -9.22
C ASN A 367 -14.43 -32.17 -10.69
N SER A 368 -15.65 -32.59 -11.03
CA SER A 368 -16.16 -32.62 -12.40
C SER A 368 -16.94 -31.38 -12.83
N ASN A 369 -17.06 -30.36 -11.98
CA ASN A 369 -17.73 -29.11 -12.35
C ASN A 369 -16.86 -28.32 -13.35
N ALA A 370 -17.51 -27.60 -14.26
CA ALA A 370 -16.78 -26.75 -15.22
C ALA A 370 -16.09 -25.58 -14.49
N ILE A 371 -14.91 -25.19 -14.96
CA ILE A 371 -14.17 -24.07 -14.35
C ILE A 371 -14.82 -22.74 -14.73
N ALA A 372 -15.08 -22.51 -16.01
CA ALA A 372 -15.68 -21.25 -16.49
C ALA A 372 -16.96 -21.51 -17.29
N VAL A 373 -18.06 -20.87 -16.86
CA VAL A 373 -19.40 -21.01 -17.46
C VAL A 373 -20.00 -19.64 -17.72
N ASP A 374 -20.53 -19.41 -18.91
CA ASP A 374 -21.18 -18.13 -19.22
C ASP A 374 -22.58 -18.00 -18.59
N SER A 375 -23.16 -16.81 -18.65
CA SER A 375 -24.48 -16.47 -18.10
C SER A 375 -25.63 -17.26 -18.74
N LYS A 376 -25.41 -17.89 -19.90
CA LYS A 376 -26.37 -18.77 -20.60
C LYS A 376 -26.17 -20.25 -20.27
N GLY A 377 -25.16 -20.59 -19.48
CA GLY A 377 -24.84 -21.96 -19.08
C GLY A 377 -23.89 -22.69 -20.05
N ASN A 378 -23.31 -22.01 -21.04
CA ASN A 378 -22.33 -22.64 -21.92
C ASN A 378 -20.98 -22.75 -21.21
N ILE A 379 -20.35 -23.92 -21.32
CA ILE A 379 -19.01 -24.17 -20.78
C ILE A 379 -17.98 -23.49 -21.69
N LYS A 380 -17.14 -22.64 -21.10
CA LYS A 380 -16.03 -21.94 -21.78
C LYS A 380 -14.66 -22.50 -21.38
N LEU A 381 -14.55 -23.05 -20.17
CA LEU A 381 -13.43 -23.88 -19.73
C LEU A 381 -13.99 -25.08 -18.95
N GLY A 382 -13.77 -26.29 -19.48
CA GLY A 382 -14.23 -27.53 -18.87
C GLY A 382 -13.47 -27.89 -17.58
N ALA A 383 -13.88 -28.98 -16.94
CA ALA A 383 -13.20 -29.51 -15.77
C ALA A 383 -11.81 -30.04 -16.16
N VAL A 384 -10.77 -29.48 -15.54
CA VAL A 384 -9.39 -30.00 -15.57
C VAL A 384 -8.84 -29.91 -14.14
N SER A 385 -7.85 -30.75 -13.82
CA SER A 385 -7.27 -30.76 -12.46
C SER A 385 -6.36 -29.56 -12.18
N TYR A 386 -5.82 -28.98 -13.25
CA TYR A 386 -4.86 -27.89 -13.19
C TYR A 386 -5.01 -26.96 -14.41
N VAL A 387 -4.97 -25.66 -14.16
CA VAL A 387 -4.86 -24.62 -15.20
C VAL A 387 -3.54 -23.89 -15.00
N ASP A 388 -2.66 -23.92 -16.00
CA ASP A 388 -1.47 -23.06 -16.05
C ASP A 388 -1.91 -21.62 -16.20
N THR A 389 -2.26 -21.17 -17.41
CA THR A 389 -2.76 -19.82 -17.67
C THR A 389 -3.88 -19.87 -18.70
N TRP A 390 -5.04 -19.30 -18.37
CA TRP A 390 -6.19 -19.19 -19.25
C TRP A 390 -6.73 -17.76 -19.26
N VAL A 391 -7.05 -17.25 -20.45
CA VAL A 391 -7.43 -15.86 -20.67
C VAL A 391 -8.72 -15.76 -21.46
N TRP A 392 -9.60 -14.88 -20.98
CA TRP A 392 -10.79 -14.40 -21.67
C TRP A 392 -10.77 -12.87 -21.66
N GLY A 393 -10.47 -12.23 -22.79
CA GLY A 393 -10.32 -10.78 -22.84
C GLY A 393 -9.36 -10.29 -23.93
N ASN A 394 -9.04 -9.00 -23.89
CA ASN A 394 -8.12 -8.37 -24.83
C ASN A 394 -6.67 -8.89 -24.63
N VAL A 395 -6.04 -9.37 -25.71
CA VAL A 395 -4.64 -9.81 -25.71
C VAL A 395 -3.81 -8.91 -26.62
N THR A 396 -2.64 -8.49 -26.15
CA THR A 396 -1.71 -7.61 -26.87
C THR A 396 -0.32 -8.26 -26.94
N PRO A 397 0.34 -8.32 -28.10
CA PRO A 397 -0.24 -8.09 -29.42
C PRO A 397 -1.30 -9.15 -29.71
N GLY A 398 -2.32 -8.81 -30.51
CA GLY A 398 -3.39 -9.74 -30.83
C GLY A 398 -4.75 -9.08 -30.89
N GLN A 399 -5.77 -9.86 -30.54
CA GLN A 399 -7.18 -9.48 -30.57
C GLN A 399 -7.84 -9.89 -29.24
N TYR A 400 -9.15 -9.68 -29.14
CA TYR A 400 -9.93 -10.23 -28.04
C TYR A 400 -10.04 -11.76 -28.17
N GLU A 401 -9.68 -12.48 -27.11
CA GLU A 401 -9.71 -13.94 -27.05
C GLU A 401 -10.90 -14.42 -26.21
N SER A 402 -11.72 -15.29 -26.80
CA SER A 402 -12.90 -15.89 -26.15
C SER A 402 -12.55 -17.23 -25.48
N GLY A 403 -11.47 -17.22 -24.69
CA GLY A 403 -10.88 -18.41 -24.08
C GLY A 403 -9.68 -18.92 -24.86
N THR A 404 -8.49 -18.58 -24.38
CA THR A 404 -7.21 -19.12 -24.88
C THR A 404 -6.33 -19.53 -23.71
N SER A 405 -5.40 -20.46 -23.95
CA SER A 405 -4.47 -20.93 -22.92
C SER A 405 -3.04 -20.57 -23.30
N PHE A 406 -2.26 -20.18 -22.30
CA PHE A 406 -0.83 -19.92 -22.41
C PHE A 406 -0.07 -20.78 -21.41
N SER A 407 1.22 -20.95 -21.67
CA SER A 407 2.15 -21.34 -20.62
C SER A 407 2.89 -20.12 -20.14
N THR A 408 2.92 -19.93 -18.82
CA THR A 408 3.62 -18.80 -18.21
C THR A 408 4.75 -19.33 -17.35
N SER A 409 5.98 -19.09 -17.78
CA SER A 409 7.15 -19.38 -16.95
C SER A 409 7.11 -18.48 -15.71
N ARG A 410 7.49 -19.02 -14.56
CA ARG A 410 7.54 -18.28 -13.30
C ARG A 410 8.86 -18.63 -12.61
N PRO A 411 9.73 -17.65 -12.30
CA PRO A 411 11.02 -17.91 -11.67
C PRO A 411 10.86 -18.58 -10.30
N ASP A 412 11.56 -19.70 -10.07
CA ASP A 412 11.48 -20.45 -8.79
C ASP A 412 11.81 -19.59 -7.57
N VAL A 413 12.69 -18.59 -7.72
CA VAL A 413 13.07 -17.65 -6.65
C VAL A 413 11.88 -16.82 -6.13
N LEU A 414 10.85 -16.63 -6.96
CA LEU A 414 9.61 -15.93 -6.60
C LEU A 414 8.57 -16.84 -5.95
N LEU A 415 8.79 -18.17 -5.95
CA LEU A 415 7.78 -19.15 -5.62
C LEU A 415 8.03 -19.87 -4.29
N ALA A 416 6.95 -20.19 -3.59
CA ALA A 416 6.90 -21.18 -2.53
C ALA A 416 5.78 -22.18 -2.82
N ASN A 417 6.12 -23.47 -2.89
CA ASN A 417 5.17 -24.54 -3.25
C ASN A 417 4.42 -24.27 -4.58
N ASN A 418 5.15 -23.82 -5.60
CA ASN A 418 4.60 -23.47 -6.93
C ASN A 418 3.54 -22.35 -6.91
N LYS A 419 3.52 -21.50 -5.89
CA LYS A 419 2.72 -20.27 -5.81
C LYS A 419 3.67 -19.10 -5.57
N TYR A 420 3.32 -17.88 -5.96
CA TYR A 420 4.07 -16.72 -5.52
C TYR A 420 4.14 -16.70 -4.00
N PHE A 421 5.34 -16.44 -3.48
CA PHE A 421 5.54 -16.36 -2.04
C PHE A 421 4.59 -15.30 -1.45
N THR A 422 3.93 -15.66 -0.36
CA THR A 422 3.10 -14.76 0.45
C THR A 422 3.39 -15.00 1.91
N ARG A 423 3.30 -13.95 2.71
CA ARG A 423 3.53 -14.00 4.15
C ARG A 423 2.51 -13.13 4.87
N ALA A 424 1.77 -13.73 5.80
CA ALA A 424 0.86 -12.99 6.67
C ALA A 424 1.64 -12.06 7.62
N GLN A 425 1.04 -10.93 7.98
CA GLN A 425 1.60 -10.00 8.94
C GLN A 425 1.91 -10.71 10.28
N PRO A 426 3.15 -10.68 10.78
CA PRO A 426 3.48 -11.27 12.09
C PRO A 426 2.79 -10.54 13.25
N THR A 427 2.12 -11.30 14.12
CA THR A 427 1.53 -10.74 15.34
C THR A 427 2.54 -10.58 16.47
N TYR A 428 3.64 -11.35 16.42
CA TYR A 428 4.62 -11.49 17.51
C TYR A 428 3.99 -12.01 18.81
N ALA A 429 2.83 -12.66 18.73
CA ALA A 429 2.11 -13.19 19.88
C ALA A 429 2.87 -14.29 20.63
N GLU A 430 3.83 -14.94 19.97
CA GLU A 430 4.66 -15.99 20.55
C GLU A 430 5.77 -15.47 21.49
N TYR A 431 5.97 -14.16 21.59
CA TYR A 431 7.02 -13.53 22.39
C TYR A 431 6.47 -12.78 23.61
N SER A 432 7.17 -12.92 24.72
CA SER A 432 6.89 -12.22 25.97
C SER A 432 7.31 -10.75 25.92
N ASN A 433 6.67 -9.93 26.75
CA ASN A 433 6.85 -8.48 26.79
C ASN A 433 8.31 -8.02 27.02
N ASP A 434 9.12 -8.79 27.75
CA ASP A 434 10.54 -8.48 28.03
C ASP A 434 11.44 -8.55 26.77
N GLN A 435 10.93 -9.08 25.67
CA GLN A 435 11.58 -9.11 24.37
C GLN A 435 11.16 -7.96 23.45
N ILE A 436 10.20 -7.14 23.90
CA ILE A 436 9.71 -5.97 23.19
C ILE A 436 10.23 -4.70 23.87
N VAL A 437 10.86 -3.83 23.09
CA VAL A 437 11.47 -2.58 23.57
C VAL A 437 10.65 -1.41 23.05
N ASN A 438 10.02 -0.68 23.98
CA ASN A 438 9.39 0.60 23.70
C ASN A 438 10.46 1.68 23.54
N VAL A 439 10.53 2.33 22.38
CA VAL A 439 11.56 3.35 22.08
C VAL A 439 11.53 4.56 23.01
N LYS A 440 10.38 4.87 23.64
CA LYS A 440 10.26 5.98 24.61
C LYS A 440 10.67 5.62 26.03
N ALA A 441 10.90 4.33 26.31
CA ALA A 441 11.17 3.80 27.65
C ALA A 441 12.57 3.19 27.79
N VAL A 442 13.53 3.59 26.95
CA VAL A 442 14.91 3.09 27.02
C VAL A 442 15.78 4.03 27.84
N ASP A 443 16.30 3.54 28.96
CA ASP A 443 17.18 4.31 29.85
C ASP A 443 18.39 4.87 29.10
N GLY A 444 18.67 6.16 29.31
CA GLY A 444 19.81 6.86 28.68
C GLY A 444 19.57 7.37 27.27
N TYR A 445 18.42 7.05 26.66
CA TYR A 445 18.04 7.54 25.34
C TYR A 445 16.75 8.36 25.43
N THR A 446 16.78 9.59 24.94
CA THR A 446 15.59 10.44 24.90
C THR A 446 14.95 10.32 23.52
N VAL A 447 13.75 9.77 23.47
CA VAL A 447 12.89 9.74 22.28
C VAL A 447 11.55 10.36 22.67
N LYS A 448 11.11 11.42 21.97
CA LYS A 448 9.88 12.14 22.32
C LYS A 448 8.71 11.79 21.41
N GLY A 449 8.95 11.70 20.10
CA GLY A 449 7.86 11.56 19.13
C GLY A 449 6.89 12.74 19.16
N ASP A 450 7.38 13.96 19.41
CA ASP A 450 6.58 15.18 19.59
C ASP A 450 6.46 16.06 18.33
N GLY A 451 7.10 15.65 17.23
CA GLY A 451 7.14 16.38 15.95
C GLY A 451 8.13 17.54 15.90
N SER A 452 8.99 17.71 16.91
CA SER A 452 9.91 18.86 17.02
C SER A 452 11.30 18.49 17.53
N THR A 453 11.38 17.58 18.49
CA THR A 453 12.64 17.05 19.04
C THR A 453 13.30 16.17 17.98
N ASP A 454 14.60 16.36 17.79
CA ASP A 454 15.40 15.50 16.92
C ASP A 454 15.68 14.17 17.65
N ASP A 455 14.96 13.12 17.24
CA ASP A 455 15.03 11.79 17.83
C ASP A 455 16.10 10.90 17.15
N SER A 456 16.83 11.41 16.14
CA SER A 456 17.70 10.61 15.24
C SER A 456 18.77 9.80 15.98
N ALA A 457 19.54 10.44 16.86
CA ALA A 457 20.68 9.80 17.53
C ALA A 457 20.21 8.70 18.49
N SER A 458 19.16 8.96 19.26
CA SER A 458 18.57 8.00 20.18
C SER A 458 17.98 6.81 19.44
N LEU A 459 17.19 7.05 18.40
CA LEU A 459 16.55 5.98 17.64
C LEU A 459 17.58 5.09 16.92
N ASN A 460 18.61 5.66 16.29
CA ASN A 460 19.69 4.88 15.68
C ASN A 460 20.38 3.97 16.70
N ALA A 461 20.68 4.49 17.90
CA ALA A 461 21.32 3.70 18.95
C ALA A 461 20.42 2.58 19.51
N ILE A 462 19.12 2.86 19.70
CA ILE A 462 18.13 1.88 20.15
C ILE A 462 17.96 0.77 19.10
N LEU A 463 17.79 1.12 17.83
CA LEU A 463 17.61 0.14 16.74
C LEU A 463 18.84 -0.77 16.59
N ALA A 464 20.04 -0.19 16.64
CA ALA A 464 21.28 -0.97 16.64
C ALA A 464 21.38 -1.92 17.84
N ASN A 465 21.04 -1.45 19.04
CA ASN A 465 21.06 -2.29 20.23
C ASN A 465 20.01 -3.42 20.15
N ASN A 466 18.79 -3.12 19.71
CA ASN A 466 17.71 -4.08 19.62
C ASN A 466 18.01 -5.19 18.60
N ALA A 467 18.54 -4.82 17.43
CA ALA A 467 18.95 -5.78 16.40
C ALA A 467 20.08 -6.70 16.90
N ALA A 468 21.07 -6.15 17.60
CA ALA A 468 22.16 -6.94 18.18
C ALA A 468 21.71 -7.89 19.30
N ASN A 469 20.60 -7.58 19.98
CA ASN A 469 20.12 -8.30 21.17
C ASN A 469 18.77 -9.03 20.96
N CYS A 470 18.40 -9.30 19.71
CA CYS A 470 17.19 -10.06 19.37
C CYS A 470 15.88 -9.47 19.93
N LYS A 471 15.78 -8.14 19.97
CA LYS A 471 14.58 -7.45 20.47
C LYS A 471 13.68 -6.99 19.33
N ILE A 472 12.39 -6.97 19.62
CA ILE A 472 11.40 -6.33 18.75
C ILE A 472 11.25 -4.89 19.24
N THR A 473 11.29 -3.94 18.33
CA THR A 473 11.17 -2.51 18.62
C THR A 473 9.72 -2.09 18.45
N TYR A 474 9.13 -1.55 19.52
CA TYR A 474 7.80 -0.98 19.53
C TYR A 474 7.90 0.55 19.50
N PHE A 475 7.21 1.15 18.53
CA PHE A 475 7.01 2.59 18.43
C PHE A 475 5.59 2.92 18.89
N PRO A 476 5.37 3.39 20.13
CA PRO A 476 4.13 4.05 20.50
C PRO A 476 3.83 5.18 19.51
N TYR A 477 2.58 5.62 19.40
CA TYR A 477 2.28 6.68 18.45
C TYR A 477 3.07 7.94 18.81
N GLY A 478 3.56 8.60 17.79
CA GLY A 478 4.34 9.82 17.89
C GLY A 478 4.74 10.27 16.50
N VAL A 479 5.17 11.53 16.41
CA VAL A 479 5.84 12.09 15.24
C VAL A 479 7.32 12.19 15.59
N TYR A 480 8.09 11.18 15.18
CA TYR A 480 9.50 11.04 15.44
C TYR A 480 10.27 11.80 14.35
N LEU A 481 10.64 13.05 14.64
CA LEU A 481 11.37 13.90 13.73
C LEU A 481 12.84 13.50 13.71
N VAL A 482 13.38 13.27 12.51
CA VAL A 482 14.79 12.92 12.29
C VAL A 482 15.45 13.94 11.37
N LYS A 483 16.64 14.42 11.76
CA LYS A 483 17.43 15.40 10.99
C LYS A 483 18.63 14.80 10.26
N ASP A 484 18.82 13.49 10.42
CA ASP A 484 19.78 12.69 9.68
C ASP A 484 19.17 11.31 9.41
N THR A 485 19.82 10.51 8.56
CA THR A 485 19.33 9.18 8.19
C THR A 485 19.11 8.30 9.43
N LEU A 486 17.92 7.72 9.53
CA LEU A 486 17.62 6.64 10.47
C LEU A 486 17.92 5.30 9.79
N VAL A 487 18.93 4.59 10.31
CA VAL A 487 19.36 3.29 9.79
C VAL A 487 18.64 2.18 10.55
N ILE A 488 17.98 1.30 9.82
CA ILE A 488 17.36 0.06 10.32
C ILE A 488 18.33 -1.08 9.99
N PRO A 489 19.10 -1.59 10.97
CA PRO A 489 20.12 -2.60 10.72
C PRO A 489 19.53 -4.01 10.53
N PRO A 490 20.29 -4.94 9.92
CA PRO A 490 19.90 -6.35 9.85
C PRO A 490 19.61 -6.96 11.23
N GLY A 491 18.54 -7.74 11.32
CA GLY A 491 18.02 -8.32 12.56
C GLY A 491 16.82 -7.55 13.16
N SER A 492 16.48 -6.39 12.61
CA SER A 492 15.42 -5.51 13.13
C SER A 492 14.01 -6.08 12.94
N ARG A 493 13.16 -5.85 13.94
CA ARG A 493 11.70 -6.08 13.90
C ARG A 493 11.02 -4.89 14.53
N ILE A 494 10.12 -4.23 13.82
CA ILE A 494 9.56 -2.93 14.16
C ILE A 494 8.04 -2.96 14.05
N VAL A 495 7.35 -2.43 15.06
CA VAL A 495 5.88 -2.30 15.10
C VAL A 495 5.50 -0.90 15.54
N GLY A 496 4.66 -0.22 14.75
CA GLY A 496 4.02 1.03 15.15
C GLY A 496 2.67 0.82 15.81
N GLU A 497 2.36 1.68 16.80
CA GLU A 497 1.02 1.90 17.34
C GLU A 497 0.29 2.95 16.49
N ALA A 498 -0.90 2.62 15.97
CA ALA A 498 -1.73 3.55 15.20
C ALA A 498 -0.99 4.32 14.09
N TRP A 499 -0.07 3.66 13.36
CA TRP A 499 0.80 4.29 12.35
C TRP A 499 1.70 5.40 12.89
N ALA A 500 2.52 5.05 13.89
CA ALA A 500 3.64 5.87 14.35
C ALA A 500 4.48 6.40 13.18
N VAL A 501 4.88 7.68 13.26
CA VAL A 501 5.40 8.43 12.12
C VAL A 501 6.88 8.71 12.29
N ILE A 502 7.72 8.30 11.35
CA ILE A 502 9.10 8.81 11.23
C ILE A 502 9.09 9.88 10.14
N THR A 503 9.55 11.09 10.46
CA THR A 503 9.49 12.23 9.55
C THR A 503 10.83 12.92 9.39
N GLY A 504 11.28 13.09 8.14
CA GLY A 504 12.53 13.80 7.83
C GLY A 504 12.39 15.32 7.99
N ALA A 505 13.44 15.98 8.47
CA ALA A 505 13.51 17.43 8.60
C ALA A 505 14.96 17.94 8.46
N GLY A 506 15.14 19.24 8.20
CA GLY A 506 16.44 19.89 8.27
C GLY A 506 17.33 19.71 7.04
N ASP A 507 18.55 20.26 7.13
CA ASP A 507 19.39 20.53 5.97
C ASP A 507 19.97 19.27 5.31
N ALA A 508 19.99 18.12 6.00
CA ALA A 508 20.49 16.86 5.45
C ALA A 508 19.72 16.39 4.21
N PHE A 509 18.46 16.81 4.05
CA PHE A 509 17.55 16.35 3.01
C PHE A 509 17.11 17.47 2.03
N LYS A 510 17.80 18.61 2.02
CA LYS A 510 17.44 19.77 1.16
C LYS A 510 18.12 19.80 -0.20
N ASP A 511 19.15 18.97 -0.42
CA ASP A 511 19.92 18.99 -1.66
C ASP A 511 19.42 17.91 -2.64
N ALA A 512 18.68 18.33 -3.68
CA ALA A 512 18.22 17.43 -4.73
C ALA A 512 19.35 16.86 -5.59
N GLY A 513 20.52 17.52 -5.64
CA GLY A 513 21.70 17.03 -6.36
C GLY A 513 22.51 16.01 -5.57
N ASN A 514 22.18 15.80 -4.29
CA ASN A 514 22.79 14.79 -3.44
C ASN A 514 21.72 14.19 -2.49
N PRO A 515 20.74 13.46 -3.04
CA PRO A 515 19.59 13.00 -2.27
C PRO A 515 19.99 11.92 -1.26
N LYS A 516 19.38 11.97 -0.07
CA LYS A 516 19.69 11.09 1.06
C LYS A 516 18.45 10.38 1.60
N PRO A 517 18.59 9.12 2.08
CA PRO A 517 17.50 8.41 2.71
C PRO A 517 17.14 9.01 4.07
N VAL A 518 15.86 9.30 4.31
CA VAL A 518 15.34 9.59 5.65
C VAL A 518 15.38 8.32 6.49
N VAL A 519 14.91 7.20 5.93
CA VAL A 519 15.02 5.87 6.51
C VAL A 519 15.77 4.95 5.55
N GLN A 520 16.81 4.29 6.05
CA GLN A 520 17.63 3.35 5.30
C GLN A 520 17.55 1.95 5.93
N ILE A 521 17.01 0.97 5.20
CA ILE A 521 16.91 -0.42 5.66
C ILE A 521 18.14 -1.21 5.17
N GLY A 522 19.07 -1.41 6.10
CA GLY A 522 20.37 -2.01 5.86
C GLY A 522 21.25 -1.20 4.92
N HIS A 523 22.49 -1.63 4.79
CA HIS A 523 23.42 -1.15 3.77
C HIS A 523 23.41 -2.07 2.55
N GLU A 524 23.99 -1.60 1.43
CA GLU A 524 24.14 -2.42 0.24
C GLU A 524 24.92 -3.70 0.56
N GLY A 525 24.38 -4.84 0.11
CA GLY A 525 24.98 -6.16 0.36
C GLY A 525 24.70 -6.76 1.74
N ASP A 526 24.05 -6.04 2.65
CA ASP A 526 23.58 -6.64 3.91
C ASP A 526 22.54 -7.73 3.63
N VAL A 527 22.59 -8.81 4.42
CA VAL A 527 21.65 -9.92 4.36
C VAL A 527 21.15 -10.25 5.76
N GLY A 528 19.84 -10.36 5.94
CA GLY A 528 19.25 -10.69 7.24
C GLY A 528 17.75 -10.45 7.30
N VAL A 529 17.25 -10.15 8.50
CA VAL A 529 15.83 -9.89 8.76
C VAL A 529 15.59 -8.40 8.98
N ALA A 530 14.57 -7.84 8.34
CA ALA A 530 14.03 -6.53 8.66
C ALA A 530 12.52 -6.56 8.49
N GLU A 531 11.78 -6.70 9.58
CA GLU A 531 10.31 -6.78 9.56
C GLU A 531 9.73 -5.46 10.07
N ILE A 532 8.94 -4.75 9.27
CA ILE A 532 8.35 -3.46 9.63
C ILE A 532 6.84 -3.52 9.42
N GLN A 533 6.08 -3.12 10.43
CA GLN A 533 4.63 -3.11 10.33
C GLN A 533 4.00 -1.89 10.98
N ASN A 534 2.88 -1.45 10.40
CA ASN A 534 2.04 -0.37 10.90
C ASN A 534 2.84 0.93 11.17
N MET A 535 3.79 1.27 10.30
CA MET A 535 4.54 2.52 10.37
C MET A 535 4.09 3.49 9.27
N ARG A 536 4.34 4.78 9.48
CA ARG A 536 4.23 5.81 8.43
C ARG A 536 5.55 6.56 8.30
N PHE A 537 5.98 6.78 7.08
CA PHE A 537 7.18 7.56 6.75
C PHE A 537 6.76 8.87 6.06
N SER A 538 7.41 9.99 6.40
CA SER A 538 6.97 11.31 5.96
C SER A 538 8.13 12.30 5.86
N VAL A 539 7.82 13.52 5.43
CA VAL A 539 8.69 14.71 5.50
C VAL A 539 7.95 15.85 6.18
N ALA A 540 8.58 16.49 7.16
CA ALA A 540 7.96 17.53 7.99
C ALA A 540 7.85 18.88 7.28
N GLU A 541 8.65 19.07 6.23
CA GLU A 541 8.79 20.28 5.43
C GLU A 541 9.22 19.94 4.00
N ILE A 542 9.36 20.95 3.14
CA ILE A 542 9.81 20.79 1.75
C ILE A 542 11.28 20.35 1.75
N LEU A 543 11.55 19.10 1.35
CA LEU A 543 12.87 18.46 1.39
C LEU A 543 13.18 17.80 0.04
N PRO A 544 13.60 18.56 -0.98
CA PRO A 544 13.75 18.05 -2.34
C PRO A 544 14.90 17.03 -2.50
N GLY A 545 15.74 16.82 -1.48
CA GLY A 545 16.76 15.78 -1.41
C GLY A 545 16.35 14.55 -0.60
N ALA A 546 15.11 14.47 -0.09
CA ALA A 546 14.66 13.34 0.72
C ALA A 546 14.27 12.13 -0.15
N LYS A 547 14.99 11.02 -0.02
CA LYS A 547 14.47 9.68 -0.33
C LYS A 547 13.78 9.18 0.93
N ILE A 548 12.45 9.08 0.96
CA ILE A 548 11.73 8.82 2.22
C ILE A 548 12.10 7.44 2.79
N LEU A 549 12.11 6.43 1.93
CA LEU A 549 12.51 5.09 2.28
C LEU A 549 13.47 4.50 1.24
N GLU A 550 14.58 3.92 1.70
CA GLU A 550 15.51 3.16 0.87
C GLU A 550 15.73 1.78 1.49
N ILE A 551 15.54 0.73 0.70
CA ILE A 551 15.79 -0.66 1.11
C ILE A 551 17.00 -1.17 0.33
N ASN A 552 18.04 -1.54 1.06
CA ASN A 552 19.30 -2.01 0.49
C ASN A 552 19.55 -3.50 0.71
N MET A 553 19.13 -3.99 1.88
CA MET A 553 19.43 -5.35 2.30
C MET A 553 18.51 -6.39 1.67
N ALA A 554 18.98 -7.63 1.66
CA ALA A 554 18.23 -8.79 1.21
C ALA A 554 17.84 -9.72 2.37
N GLY A 555 16.75 -10.46 2.16
CA GLY A 555 16.40 -11.59 3.01
C GLY A 555 17.34 -12.78 2.82
N SER A 556 17.55 -13.59 3.87
CA SER A 556 18.16 -14.93 3.69
C SER A 556 17.15 -15.92 3.10
N ALA A 557 15.87 -15.68 3.33
CA ALA A 557 14.73 -16.35 2.74
C ALA A 557 13.69 -15.32 2.26
N PRO A 558 12.77 -15.69 1.34
CA PRO A 558 11.65 -14.86 0.94
C PRO A 558 10.90 -14.27 2.14
N GLY A 559 10.72 -12.95 2.14
CA GLY A 559 9.99 -12.23 3.18
C GLY A 559 10.73 -12.01 4.50
N ASP A 560 12.03 -12.30 4.61
CA ASP A 560 12.83 -11.90 5.79
C ASP A 560 12.99 -10.37 5.90
N VAL A 561 13.06 -9.68 4.75
CA VAL A 561 12.94 -8.20 4.67
C VAL A 561 11.54 -7.90 4.17
N ALA A 562 10.71 -7.30 5.01
CA ALA A 562 9.30 -7.16 4.70
C ALA A 562 8.59 -6.02 5.41
N LEU A 563 7.61 -5.45 4.70
CA LEU A 563 6.75 -4.36 5.14
C LEU A 563 5.28 -4.78 5.06
N TRP A 564 4.50 -4.51 6.11
CA TRP A 564 3.04 -4.72 6.12
C TRP A 564 2.29 -3.48 6.58
N ASN A 565 1.19 -3.17 5.90
CA ASN A 565 0.25 -2.10 6.31
C ASN A 565 0.97 -0.78 6.65
N THR A 566 1.97 -0.45 5.85
CA THR A 566 2.92 0.64 6.05
C THR A 566 2.78 1.65 4.92
N MET A 567 3.00 2.92 5.19
CA MET A 567 2.74 3.99 4.22
C MET A 567 3.89 4.99 4.17
N ALA A 568 4.01 5.68 3.05
CA ALA A 568 4.82 6.87 2.91
C ALA A 568 3.92 8.01 2.41
N THR A 569 3.88 9.13 3.14
CA THR A 569 2.99 10.26 2.83
C THR A 569 3.79 11.54 2.68
N VAL A 570 3.50 12.34 1.65
CA VAL A 570 4.14 13.65 1.41
C VAL A 570 3.09 14.74 1.38
N GLY A 571 3.09 15.60 2.40
CA GLY A 571 2.06 16.63 2.54
C GLY A 571 0.72 16.10 3.02
N GLY A 572 -0.30 16.98 2.97
CA GLY A 572 -1.71 16.62 3.18
C GLY A 572 -2.11 16.12 4.58
N THR A 573 -1.16 16.04 5.51
CA THR A 573 -1.31 15.42 6.83
C THR A 573 -0.96 16.41 7.94
N ALA A 574 -1.44 16.16 9.16
CA ALA A 574 -1.41 17.15 10.22
C ALA A 574 0.00 17.48 10.73
N GLU A 575 0.96 16.57 10.57
CA GLU A 575 2.29 16.71 11.14
C GLU A 575 3.26 17.50 10.25
N THR A 576 2.89 17.80 9.01
CA THR A 576 3.78 18.42 8.02
C THR A 576 3.36 19.85 7.70
N THR A 577 4.35 20.74 7.57
CA THR A 577 4.11 22.13 7.16
C THR A 577 3.63 22.23 5.70
N ILE A 578 3.94 21.21 4.88
CA ILE A 578 3.53 21.09 3.47
C ILE A 578 2.01 21.15 3.30
N ALA A 579 1.24 20.67 4.29
CA ALA A 579 -0.22 20.74 4.31
C ALA A 579 -0.76 22.17 4.12
N ASN A 580 0.02 23.20 4.50
CA ASN A 580 -0.38 24.60 4.44
C ASN A 580 0.48 25.45 3.49
N SER A 581 1.74 25.07 3.23
CA SER A 581 2.66 25.90 2.44
C SER A 581 2.59 25.65 0.94
N CYS A 582 2.17 24.45 0.52
CA CYS A 582 2.22 24.02 -0.88
C CYS A 582 0.88 24.23 -1.58
N THR A 583 0.64 25.47 -2.01
CA THR A 583 -0.65 25.92 -2.59
C THR A 583 -0.49 26.61 -3.94
N ASP A 584 0.75 26.88 -4.36
CA ASP A 584 1.07 27.60 -5.59
C ASP A 584 1.10 26.64 -6.77
N GLN A 585 0.47 27.02 -7.89
CA GLN A 585 0.46 26.25 -9.14
C GLN A 585 1.86 26.10 -9.74
N ASP A 586 2.79 27.00 -9.43
CA ASP A 586 4.20 26.81 -9.74
C ASP A 586 4.83 25.80 -8.77
N THR A 587 4.84 24.53 -9.18
CA THR A 587 5.34 23.42 -8.38
C THR A 587 6.83 23.48 -8.08
N SER A 588 7.61 24.38 -8.71
CA SER A 588 8.99 24.64 -8.31
C SER A 588 9.10 25.20 -6.88
N ASN A 589 8.03 25.83 -6.38
CA ASN A 589 7.94 26.30 -5.00
C ASN A 589 7.63 25.18 -3.99
N CYS A 590 7.28 23.96 -4.46
CA CYS A 590 6.99 22.82 -3.60
C CYS A 590 7.55 21.50 -4.16
N MET A 591 8.87 21.45 -4.33
CA MET A 591 9.61 20.20 -4.55
C MET A 591 9.73 19.45 -3.20
N ALA A 592 8.68 18.74 -2.80
CA ALA A 592 8.49 18.31 -1.41
C ALA A 592 9.38 17.14 -0.98
N ALA A 593 9.64 16.19 -1.88
CA ALA A 593 10.51 15.03 -1.65
C ALA A 593 11.13 14.56 -2.96
N PHE A 594 12.33 13.99 -2.89
CA PHE A 594 13.03 13.46 -4.06
C PHE A 594 12.38 12.17 -4.57
N MET A 595 12.08 11.25 -3.64
CA MET A 595 11.57 9.91 -3.94
C MET A 595 10.80 9.31 -2.76
N ILE A 596 9.74 8.56 -3.05
CA ILE A 596 8.97 7.84 -2.02
C ILE A 596 9.69 6.58 -1.54
N LEU A 597 10.05 5.67 -2.45
CA LEU A 597 10.67 4.39 -2.11
C LEU A 597 11.72 4.00 -3.16
N HIS A 598 12.91 3.61 -2.67
CA HIS A 598 13.97 3.03 -3.47
C HIS A 598 14.23 1.58 -3.05
N LEU A 599 14.03 0.62 -3.96
CA LEU A 599 14.50 -0.76 -3.81
C LEU A 599 15.78 -0.92 -4.63
N THR A 600 16.92 -0.85 -3.96
CA THR A 600 18.21 -0.83 -4.65
C THR A 600 18.56 -2.20 -5.21
N LYS A 601 19.61 -2.24 -6.04
CA LYS A 601 20.04 -3.44 -6.76
C LYS A 601 20.22 -4.68 -5.89
N THR A 602 20.76 -4.52 -4.68
CA THR A 602 21.02 -5.64 -3.75
C THR A 602 19.82 -6.01 -2.90
N SER A 603 18.72 -5.26 -2.94
CA SER A 603 17.57 -5.53 -2.09
C SER A 603 16.79 -6.78 -2.53
N SER A 604 16.09 -7.39 -1.57
CA SER A 604 15.11 -8.47 -1.77
C SER A 604 14.03 -8.31 -0.72
N ALA A 605 12.87 -7.80 -1.11
CA ALA A 605 11.84 -7.36 -0.16
C ALA A 605 10.45 -7.95 -0.47
N TYR A 606 9.68 -8.23 0.59
CA TYR A 606 8.25 -8.52 0.53
C TYR A 606 7.46 -7.32 1.07
N ILE A 607 6.75 -6.61 0.21
CA ILE A 607 6.01 -5.39 0.58
C ILE A 607 4.53 -5.65 0.36
N GLU A 608 3.74 -5.55 1.41
CA GLU A 608 2.31 -5.82 1.40
C GLU A 608 1.48 -4.64 1.89
N ASN A 609 0.44 -4.30 1.12
CA ASN A 609 -0.49 -3.22 1.41
C ASN A 609 0.23 -1.90 1.71
N PHE A 610 1.16 -1.53 0.83
CA PHE A 610 1.93 -0.29 0.93
C PHE A 610 1.28 0.82 0.12
N TRP A 611 1.19 2.02 0.69
CA TRP A 611 0.70 3.21 -0.01
C TRP A 611 1.73 4.34 0.04
N GLY A 612 2.27 4.68 -1.12
CA GLY A 612 3.13 5.83 -1.35
C GLY A 612 2.34 6.98 -1.96
N TRP A 613 1.97 7.97 -1.14
CA TRP A 613 1.05 9.02 -1.52
C TRP A 613 1.68 10.40 -1.43
N THR A 614 1.75 11.07 -2.58
CA THR A 614 1.97 12.52 -2.63
C THR A 614 0.63 13.21 -2.58
N ALA A 615 0.43 14.09 -1.60
CA ALA A 615 -0.91 14.60 -1.30
C ALA A 615 -1.52 15.39 -2.46
N ASP A 616 -2.67 14.94 -2.92
CA ASP A 616 -3.53 15.65 -3.86
C ASP A 616 -4.57 16.56 -3.13
N HIS A 617 -4.79 16.30 -1.84
CA HIS A 617 -5.62 17.09 -0.94
C HIS A 617 -5.22 16.97 0.53
N ASN A 618 -5.78 17.81 1.40
CA ASN A 618 -5.57 17.74 2.85
C ASN A 618 -6.55 16.78 3.54
N LEU A 619 -6.04 15.77 4.25
CA LEU A 619 -6.83 14.78 5.01
C LEU A 619 -7.45 15.34 6.28
N ASP A 620 -6.90 16.43 6.78
CA ASP A 620 -7.28 17.08 8.04
C ASP A 620 -7.85 18.48 7.78
N GLY A 621 -8.33 18.73 6.56
CA GLY A 621 -8.75 20.07 6.12
C GLY A 621 -7.56 21.03 5.98
N GLY A 622 -7.75 22.08 5.18
CA GLY A 622 -6.66 22.99 4.83
C GLY A 622 -6.89 23.62 3.46
N PRO A 623 -5.89 24.34 2.93
CA PRO A 623 -5.94 24.87 1.57
C PRO A 623 -5.90 23.74 0.52
N ILE A 624 -6.01 24.12 -0.76
CA ILE A 624 -5.68 23.23 -1.87
C ILE A 624 -4.22 22.78 -1.79
N THR A 625 -3.93 21.58 -2.27
CA THR A 625 -2.59 20.99 -2.20
C THR A 625 -1.96 20.94 -3.58
N ILE A 626 -0.82 21.62 -3.74
CA ILE A 626 -0.04 21.64 -4.98
C ILE A 626 1.40 21.23 -4.65
N ILE A 627 1.70 19.95 -4.84
CA ILE A 627 2.98 19.34 -4.46
C ILE A 627 3.62 18.71 -5.68
N SER A 628 4.96 18.78 -5.75
CA SER A 628 5.75 17.96 -6.65
C SER A 628 6.72 17.11 -5.83
N THR A 629 6.45 15.81 -5.75
CA THR A 629 7.43 14.79 -5.34
C THR A 629 8.04 14.20 -6.60
N GLY A 630 9.36 14.11 -6.72
CA GLY A 630 10.01 13.72 -7.97
C GLY A 630 9.61 12.33 -8.44
N ARG A 631 9.79 11.33 -7.57
CA ARG A 631 9.71 9.90 -7.93
C ARG A 631 8.85 9.13 -6.95
N GLY A 632 8.05 8.19 -7.46
CA GLY A 632 7.32 7.23 -6.65
C GLY A 632 8.23 6.10 -6.16
N ILE A 633 8.00 4.90 -6.66
CA ILE A 633 8.73 3.68 -6.32
C ILE A 633 9.73 3.34 -7.43
N LEU A 634 11.03 3.42 -7.13
CA LEU A 634 12.10 2.92 -7.99
C LEU A 634 12.47 1.49 -7.57
N VAL A 635 12.48 0.57 -8.53
CA VAL A 635 12.86 -0.83 -8.35
C VAL A 635 14.02 -1.16 -9.26
N GLU A 636 15.18 -1.40 -8.65
CA GLU A 636 16.38 -1.89 -9.31
C GLU A 636 16.79 -3.27 -8.78
N ALA A 637 16.04 -3.80 -7.81
CA ALA A 637 16.25 -5.09 -7.19
C ALA A 637 16.44 -6.19 -8.24
N THR A 638 17.48 -7.01 -8.05
CA THR A 638 17.80 -8.15 -8.93
C THR A 638 17.54 -9.51 -8.29
N GLN A 639 17.19 -9.50 -7.00
CA GLN A 639 16.81 -10.68 -6.23
C GLN A 639 15.28 -10.74 -6.10
N GLY A 640 14.77 -11.90 -5.68
CA GLY A 640 13.33 -12.11 -5.50
C GLY A 640 12.68 -10.99 -4.69
N THR A 641 11.74 -10.28 -5.31
CA THR A 641 11.04 -9.13 -4.70
C THR A 641 9.56 -9.21 -5.02
N TRP A 642 8.72 -8.94 -4.02
CA TRP A 642 7.27 -9.08 -4.08
C TRP A 642 6.59 -7.78 -3.65
N LEU A 643 5.84 -7.16 -4.56
CA LEU A 643 4.97 -6.01 -4.28
C LEU A 643 3.51 -6.49 -4.26
N THR A 644 3.04 -6.91 -3.10
CA THR A 644 1.74 -7.56 -2.91
C THR A 644 0.68 -6.54 -2.50
N GLY A 645 0.02 -5.96 -3.50
CA GLY A 645 -0.94 -4.87 -3.33
C GLY A 645 -0.23 -3.60 -2.90
N THR A 646 0.20 -2.80 -3.86
CA THR A 646 0.84 -1.49 -3.59
C THR A 646 0.14 -0.38 -4.37
N GLY A 647 0.10 0.81 -3.78
CA GLY A 647 -0.32 2.05 -4.42
C GLY A 647 0.83 3.06 -4.44
N SER A 648 1.05 3.74 -5.56
CA SER A 648 1.96 4.89 -5.67
C SER A 648 1.31 5.96 -6.52
N GLU A 649 1.07 7.13 -5.95
CA GLU A 649 0.21 8.14 -6.56
C GLU A 649 0.82 9.54 -6.54
N HIS A 650 0.53 10.29 -7.61
CA HIS A 650 0.80 11.72 -7.78
C HIS A 650 2.29 12.10 -7.72
N ASN A 651 3.17 11.20 -8.15
CA ASN A 651 4.60 11.49 -8.26
C ASN A 651 4.93 12.05 -9.65
N TRP A 652 5.85 12.99 -9.73
CA TRP A 652 5.98 13.90 -10.88
C TRP A 652 6.52 13.23 -12.14
N LEU A 653 7.53 12.37 -12.02
CA LEU A 653 8.17 11.69 -13.15
C LEU A 653 7.52 10.34 -13.43
N TYR A 654 7.30 9.55 -12.37
CA TYR A 654 6.66 8.24 -12.44
C TYR A 654 6.14 7.82 -11.07
N ASN A 655 5.14 6.95 -11.07
CA ASN A 655 4.66 6.25 -9.87
C ASN A 655 5.43 4.95 -9.63
N TYR A 656 5.71 4.17 -10.67
CA TYR A 656 6.59 3.00 -10.61
C TYR A 656 7.62 3.04 -11.73
N ASN A 657 8.89 2.79 -11.40
CA ASN A 657 9.95 2.60 -12.38
C ASN A 657 10.72 1.33 -12.04
N LEU A 658 10.63 0.32 -12.91
CA LEU A 658 11.40 -0.92 -12.82
C LEU A 658 12.56 -0.79 -13.80
N HIS A 659 13.75 -0.52 -13.32
CA HIS A 659 14.92 -0.28 -14.16
C HIS A 659 15.93 -1.41 -13.98
N ASN A 660 16.20 -2.16 -15.05
CA ASN A 660 17.10 -3.33 -15.05
C ASN A 660 16.83 -4.33 -13.91
N ALA A 661 15.60 -4.32 -13.38
CA ALA A 661 15.17 -5.15 -12.28
C ALA A 661 15.07 -6.62 -12.71
N GLN A 662 15.23 -7.53 -11.76
CA GLN A 662 15.10 -8.96 -12.01
C GLN A 662 14.31 -9.67 -10.93
N ASN A 663 13.55 -10.69 -11.31
CA ASN A 663 12.81 -11.54 -10.37
C ASN A 663 11.80 -10.74 -9.56
N ILE A 664 10.87 -10.08 -10.25
CA ILE A 664 9.86 -9.22 -9.63
C ILE A 664 8.48 -9.84 -9.78
N TYR A 665 7.79 -10.03 -8.66
CA TYR A 665 6.34 -10.16 -8.64
C TYR A 665 5.73 -8.85 -8.16
N ALA A 666 4.73 -8.34 -8.86
CA ALA A 666 3.92 -7.23 -8.36
C ALA A 666 2.45 -7.43 -8.71
N GLY A 667 1.57 -7.31 -7.72
CA GLY A 667 0.13 -7.37 -7.95
C GLY A 667 -0.67 -7.10 -6.67
N LEU A 668 -1.66 -6.21 -6.68
CA LEU A 668 -2.00 -5.22 -7.71
C LEU A 668 -1.03 -4.02 -7.64
N LEU A 669 -0.87 -3.27 -8.74
CA LEU A 669 -0.20 -1.96 -8.75
C LEU A 669 -1.21 -0.85 -9.05
N GLN A 670 -1.50 0.00 -8.08
CA GLN A 670 -2.41 1.14 -8.26
C GLN A 670 -1.63 2.46 -8.39
N SER A 671 -2.08 3.35 -9.28
CA SER A 671 -1.46 4.65 -9.49
C SER A 671 -2.42 5.72 -10.02
N GLU A 672 -2.07 6.97 -9.74
CA GLU A 672 -2.71 8.17 -10.31
C GLU A 672 -1.68 9.21 -10.73
N SER A 673 -1.96 9.91 -11.83
CA SER A 673 -1.15 11.05 -12.27
C SER A 673 -1.36 12.27 -11.35
N PRO A 674 -0.34 13.14 -11.15
CA PRO A 674 -0.54 14.40 -10.42
C PRO A 674 -1.59 15.26 -11.12
N TYR A 675 -2.57 15.77 -10.36
CA TYR A 675 -3.72 16.48 -10.94
C TYR A 675 -3.37 17.76 -11.68
N MET A 676 -2.22 18.35 -11.35
CA MET A 676 -1.72 19.60 -11.90
C MET A 676 -0.79 19.44 -13.13
N GLN A 677 -0.67 18.23 -13.70
CA GLN A 677 0.10 17.95 -14.92
C GLN A 677 -0.79 17.97 -16.18
N GLY A 678 -0.22 17.71 -17.36
CA GLY A 678 -0.98 17.65 -18.61
C GLY A 678 -1.22 19.02 -19.25
N GLU A 679 -2.17 19.07 -20.19
CA GLU A 679 -2.49 20.28 -20.95
C GLU A 679 -2.83 21.48 -20.04
N GLY A 680 -2.07 22.57 -20.20
CA GLY A 680 -2.22 23.80 -19.41
C GLY A 680 -1.40 23.85 -18.13
N ALA A 681 -0.61 22.82 -17.81
CA ALA A 681 0.22 22.79 -16.60
C ALA A 681 1.24 23.95 -16.57
N THR A 682 1.47 24.52 -15.39
CA THR A 682 2.45 25.59 -15.18
C THR A 682 3.88 25.09 -15.39
N GLN A 683 4.18 23.89 -14.88
CA GLN A 683 5.46 23.21 -15.05
C GLN A 683 5.23 21.97 -15.91
N THR A 684 6.07 21.77 -16.92
CA THR A 684 5.97 20.65 -17.86
C THR A 684 7.03 19.61 -17.52
N ALA A 685 6.66 18.34 -17.37
CA ALA A 685 7.61 17.30 -17.00
C ALA A 685 8.79 17.21 -18.00
N PRO A 686 10.04 17.05 -17.53
CA PRO A 686 10.43 16.71 -16.16
C PRO A 686 10.45 17.88 -15.15
N ALA A 687 10.40 19.14 -15.60
CA ALA A 687 10.45 20.30 -14.72
C ALA A 687 9.29 20.29 -13.70
N PRO A 688 9.51 20.65 -12.42
CA PRO A 688 10.68 21.38 -11.90
C PRO A 688 11.89 20.49 -11.57
N TRP A 689 11.77 19.18 -11.75
CA TRP A 689 12.88 18.26 -11.55
C TRP A 689 13.81 18.24 -12.76
N THR A 690 15.08 17.95 -12.49
CA THR A 690 16.01 17.51 -13.54
C THR A 690 15.92 15.99 -13.60
N ALA A 691 15.73 15.44 -14.81
CA ALA A 691 15.79 14.00 -15.01
C ALA A 691 17.25 13.55 -14.86
N GLU A 692 17.49 12.62 -13.94
CA GLU A 692 18.82 12.13 -13.57
C GLU A 692 18.98 10.68 -14.03
N SER A 693 19.97 10.42 -14.89
CA SER A 693 20.25 9.07 -15.38
C SER A 693 20.72 8.12 -14.27
N GLU A 694 21.28 8.65 -13.17
CA GLU A 694 21.68 7.86 -11.99
C GLU A 694 20.48 7.19 -11.30
N PHE A 695 19.29 7.79 -11.40
CA PHE A 695 18.03 7.24 -10.88
C PHE A 695 17.14 6.69 -11.99
N SER A 696 17.71 6.54 -13.19
CA SER A 696 17.05 5.95 -14.36
C SER A 696 15.75 6.65 -14.71
N ASP A 697 15.74 7.98 -14.59
CA ASP A 697 14.54 8.76 -14.82
C ASP A 697 14.09 8.73 -16.29
N PRO A 698 12.76 8.71 -16.52
CA PRO A 698 12.23 9.11 -17.81
C PRO A 698 12.57 10.59 -18.08
N ASP A 699 13.30 10.84 -19.16
CA ASP A 699 13.66 12.20 -19.61
C ASP A 699 12.60 12.86 -20.50
N PHE A 700 11.55 12.11 -20.86
CA PHE A 700 10.47 12.51 -21.76
C PHE A 700 10.94 12.93 -23.16
N SER A 701 12.12 12.46 -23.61
CA SER A 701 12.69 12.79 -24.92
C SER A 701 11.87 12.24 -26.11
N TRP A 702 10.95 11.30 -25.86
CA TRP A 702 10.00 10.82 -26.86
C TRP A 702 8.81 11.78 -27.10
N CYS A 703 8.70 12.84 -26.29
CA CYS A 703 7.70 13.89 -26.42
C CYS A 703 8.32 15.20 -26.92
N ASP A 704 7.60 15.91 -27.78
CA ASP A 704 7.93 17.30 -28.12
C ASP A 704 8.00 18.17 -26.85
N GLU A 705 8.88 19.16 -26.81
CA GLU A 705 9.09 20.02 -25.62
C GLU A 705 7.79 20.70 -25.14
N GLY A 706 6.92 21.10 -26.06
CA GLY A 706 5.63 21.74 -25.77
C GLY A 706 4.45 20.78 -25.60
N ASP A 707 4.64 19.47 -25.77
CA ASP A 707 3.57 18.48 -25.65
C ASP A 707 3.35 18.11 -24.18
N GLN A 708 2.62 18.96 -23.47
CA GLN A 708 2.34 18.78 -22.04
C GLN A 708 1.49 17.54 -21.75
N LYS A 709 0.69 17.08 -22.72
CA LYS A 709 -0.15 15.88 -22.58
C LYS A 709 0.70 14.60 -22.68
N CYS A 710 1.74 14.60 -23.51
CA CYS A 710 2.73 13.53 -23.56
C CYS A 710 3.67 13.56 -22.35
N ARG A 711 4.02 14.76 -21.89
CA ARG A 711 4.88 15.01 -20.73
C ARG A 711 4.12 14.96 -19.40
N THR A 712 3.54 13.80 -19.12
CA THR A 712 2.84 13.48 -17.87
C THR A 712 3.46 12.27 -17.20
N SER A 713 3.39 12.20 -15.87
CA SER A 713 3.89 11.09 -15.07
C SER A 713 3.46 9.73 -15.62
N LEU A 714 4.41 8.79 -15.65
CA LEU A 714 4.14 7.41 -16.04
C LEU A 714 3.58 6.64 -14.83
N ALA A 715 2.47 5.93 -15.03
CA ALA A 715 1.95 5.03 -14.02
C ALA A 715 2.94 3.90 -13.72
N THR A 716 3.48 3.25 -14.75
CA THR A 716 4.54 2.24 -14.63
C THR A 716 5.45 2.31 -15.85
N ASN A 717 6.75 2.46 -15.60
CA ASN A 717 7.81 2.36 -16.59
C ASN A 717 8.59 1.07 -16.33
N VAL A 718 8.66 0.18 -17.32
CA VAL A 718 9.55 -0.99 -17.32
C VAL A 718 10.70 -0.71 -18.27
N ASP A 719 11.89 -0.53 -17.74
CA ASP A 719 13.07 -0.16 -18.50
C ASP A 719 14.15 -1.25 -18.43
N GLY A 720 14.12 -2.15 -19.41
CA GLY A 720 14.97 -3.34 -19.43
C GLY A 720 14.66 -4.32 -18.29
N GLY A 721 15.66 -5.12 -17.92
CA GLY A 721 15.52 -6.15 -16.87
C GLY A 721 15.01 -7.49 -17.39
N SER A 722 14.77 -8.42 -16.47
CA SER A 722 14.31 -9.77 -16.78
C SER A 722 13.38 -10.36 -15.74
N ASP A 723 12.52 -11.31 -16.10
CA ASP A 723 11.70 -12.03 -15.12
C ASP A 723 10.83 -11.10 -14.26
N ILE A 724 10.10 -10.20 -14.95
CA ILE A 724 9.22 -9.21 -14.35
C ILE A 724 7.77 -9.65 -14.59
N LEU A 725 7.05 -9.95 -13.51
CA LEU A 725 5.69 -10.50 -13.57
C LEU A 725 4.72 -9.58 -12.83
N LEU A 726 3.97 -8.81 -13.61
CA LEU A 726 3.05 -7.77 -13.16
C LEU A 726 1.60 -8.23 -13.34
N TYR A 727 0.79 -8.06 -12.31
CA TYR A 727 -0.60 -8.49 -12.28
C TYR A 727 -1.49 -7.34 -11.82
N ASN A 728 -2.60 -7.16 -12.53
CA ASN A 728 -3.69 -6.30 -12.11
C ASN A 728 -3.25 -4.84 -11.88
N SER A 729 -2.67 -4.19 -12.89
CA SER A 729 -2.37 -2.76 -12.84
C SER A 729 -3.64 -1.92 -12.97
N ALA A 730 -3.75 -0.89 -12.14
CA ALA A 730 -4.86 0.05 -12.04
C ALA A 730 -4.30 1.48 -12.15
N ALA A 731 -4.39 2.09 -13.33
CA ALA A 731 -3.70 3.34 -13.63
C ALA A 731 -4.65 4.43 -14.12
N TRP A 732 -4.81 5.48 -13.29
CA TRP A 732 -5.88 6.45 -13.48
C TRP A 732 -5.36 7.86 -13.75
N ALA A 733 -5.97 8.52 -14.74
CA ALA A 733 -5.84 9.95 -14.95
C ALA A 733 -7.21 10.61 -14.85
N PHE A 734 -7.29 11.73 -14.13
CA PHE A 734 -8.57 12.42 -13.90
C PHE A 734 -8.57 13.87 -14.37
N PHE A 735 -7.43 14.55 -14.23
CA PHE A 735 -7.31 15.99 -14.41
C PHE A 735 -6.14 16.33 -15.32
N ASN A 736 -6.18 17.55 -15.86
CA ASN A 736 -5.06 18.18 -16.50
C ASN A 736 -5.06 19.69 -16.27
N GLY A 737 -3.89 20.31 -16.37
CA GLY A 737 -3.73 21.76 -16.18
C GLY A 737 -3.75 22.17 -14.72
N PRO A 738 -3.99 23.45 -14.39
CA PRO A 738 -3.96 23.92 -13.00
C PRO A 738 -5.02 23.22 -12.14
N TRP A 739 -4.64 22.79 -10.93
CA TRP A 739 -5.56 22.12 -10.00
C TRP A 739 -6.23 23.13 -9.07
N ASP A 740 -7.56 23.27 -9.17
CA ASP A 740 -8.34 24.24 -8.40
C ASP A 740 -9.06 23.63 -7.16
N GLY A 741 -8.86 22.34 -6.89
CA GLY A 741 -9.54 21.62 -5.81
C GLY A 741 -10.94 21.08 -6.17
N THR A 742 -11.37 21.20 -7.42
CA THR A 742 -12.74 20.85 -7.83
C THR A 742 -12.78 19.54 -8.61
N TYR A 743 -13.14 18.45 -7.93
CA TYR A 743 -13.18 17.10 -8.52
C TYR A 743 -14.14 16.93 -9.72
N SER A 744 -15.12 17.83 -9.91
CA SER A 744 -15.99 17.82 -11.08
C SER A 744 -15.34 18.40 -12.35
N HIS A 745 -14.23 19.13 -12.22
CA HIS A 745 -13.47 19.70 -13.35
C HIS A 745 -12.49 18.69 -13.94
N GLN A 746 -12.94 17.46 -14.19
CA GLN A 746 -12.10 16.45 -14.85
C GLN A 746 -11.76 16.88 -16.28
N CYS A 747 -10.62 16.40 -16.79
CA CYS A 747 -10.25 16.65 -18.19
C CYS A 747 -11.33 16.10 -19.15
N ASN A 748 -11.47 16.71 -20.33
CA ASN A 748 -12.36 16.23 -21.37
C ASN A 748 -11.61 15.29 -22.32
N GLY A 749 -12.10 14.06 -22.52
CA GLY A 749 -11.37 13.03 -23.27
C GLY A 749 -10.22 12.41 -22.47
N SER A 750 -9.12 12.08 -23.14
CA SER A 750 -7.89 11.58 -22.51
C SER A 750 -7.11 12.72 -21.85
N CYS A 751 -6.66 12.52 -20.61
CA CYS A 751 -5.88 13.50 -19.86
C CYS A 751 -4.38 13.43 -20.18
N GLN A 752 -3.91 12.26 -20.59
CA GLN A 752 -2.50 12.01 -20.88
C GLN A 752 -2.31 11.15 -22.13
N THR A 753 -1.20 11.33 -22.84
CA THR A 753 -0.94 10.59 -24.08
C THR A 753 -0.52 9.15 -23.80
N ASN A 754 0.42 8.92 -22.87
CA ASN A 754 0.95 7.59 -22.56
C ASN A 754 0.76 7.29 -21.07
N MET A 755 0.16 6.14 -20.73
CA MET A 755 -0.03 5.72 -19.33
C MET A 755 1.13 4.91 -18.79
N MET A 756 1.50 3.85 -19.52
CA MET A 756 2.64 2.99 -19.21
C MET A 756 3.70 3.11 -20.29
N ARG A 757 4.92 2.67 -19.98
CA ARG A 757 6.02 2.58 -20.95
C ARG A 757 6.85 1.32 -20.75
N VAL A 758 7.29 0.73 -21.86
CA VAL A 758 8.26 -0.37 -21.87
C VAL A 758 9.41 0.00 -22.79
N THR A 759 10.64 0.00 -22.27
CA THR A 759 11.84 0.29 -23.05
C THR A 759 12.98 -0.68 -22.79
N ASN A 760 14.00 -0.61 -23.65
CA ASN A 760 15.21 -1.42 -23.56
C ASN A 760 14.96 -2.95 -23.61
N SER A 761 13.82 -3.37 -24.20
CA SER A 761 13.48 -4.76 -24.51
C SER A 761 13.69 -5.73 -23.34
N PRO A 762 12.88 -5.64 -22.27
CA PRO A 762 12.98 -6.58 -21.14
C PRO A 762 12.83 -8.03 -21.64
N SER A 763 13.53 -8.96 -21.01
CA SER A 763 13.36 -10.38 -21.29
C SER A 763 12.36 -11.00 -20.31
N HIS A 764 11.37 -11.73 -20.81
CA HIS A 764 10.36 -12.35 -19.94
C HIS A 764 9.60 -11.35 -19.06
N LEU A 765 9.02 -10.32 -19.68
CA LEU A 765 8.01 -9.45 -19.06
C LEU A 765 6.62 -10.09 -19.26
N VAL A 766 6.01 -10.49 -18.15
CA VAL A 766 4.61 -10.94 -18.09
C VAL A 766 3.79 -9.81 -17.48
N TRP A 767 2.81 -9.29 -18.21
CA TRP A 767 1.95 -8.23 -17.68
C TRP A 767 0.48 -8.55 -17.93
N TYR A 768 -0.21 -8.93 -16.88
CA TYR A 768 -1.56 -9.46 -16.92
C TYR A 768 -2.54 -8.52 -16.24
N SER A 769 -3.65 -8.23 -16.92
CA SER A 769 -4.67 -7.25 -16.51
C SER A 769 -4.09 -5.85 -16.28
N ILE A 770 -4.06 -5.04 -17.34
CA ILE A 770 -3.77 -3.60 -17.30
C ILE A 770 -5.08 -2.87 -17.49
N SER A 771 -5.54 -2.15 -16.48
CA SER A 771 -6.70 -1.25 -16.57
C SER A 771 -6.22 0.20 -16.58
N THR A 772 -6.68 0.99 -17.57
CA THR A 772 -6.36 2.42 -17.66
C THR A 772 -7.62 3.28 -17.71
N ARG A 773 -7.44 4.55 -17.35
CA ARG A 773 -8.45 5.59 -17.46
C ARG A 773 -7.86 6.85 -18.10
N LYS A 774 -8.51 7.33 -19.16
CA LYS A 774 -8.26 8.61 -19.82
C LYS A 774 -6.85 8.76 -20.37
N THR A 775 -6.38 7.76 -21.12
CA THR A 775 -5.15 7.85 -21.90
C THR A 775 -5.36 7.59 -23.39
N ASP A 776 -4.46 8.07 -24.25
CA ASP A 776 -4.49 7.69 -25.67
C ASP A 776 -3.84 6.31 -25.87
N VAL A 777 -2.64 6.12 -25.31
CA VAL A 777 -1.81 4.91 -25.39
C VAL A 777 -1.69 4.29 -24.01
N MET A 778 -2.20 3.07 -23.87
CA MET A 778 -2.13 2.31 -22.62
C MET A 778 -0.69 1.94 -22.27
N VAL A 779 0.09 1.47 -23.26
CA VAL A 779 1.49 1.08 -23.11
C VAL A 779 2.28 1.58 -24.31
N LEU A 780 3.23 2.50 -24.10
CA LEU A 780 4.18 2.93 -25.12
C LEU A 780 5.38 1.96 -25.13
N ASP A 781 5.48 1.13 -26.17
CA ASP A 781 6.50 0.08 -26.28
C ASP A 781 7.26 0.08 -27.62
N ASP A 782 6.98 1.06 -28.49
CA ASP A 782 7.51 1.20 -29.85
C ASP A 782 7.29 -0.02 -30.77
N GLN A 783 6.40 -0.92 -30.38
CA GLN A 783 6.07 -2.16 -31.10
C GLN A 783 4.56 -2.23 -31.38
N SER A 784 3.77 -2.45 -30.33
CA SER A 784 2.33 -2.65 -30.40
C SER A 784 1.53 -1.39 -30.03
N ASN A 785 2.08 -0.52 -29.17
CA ASN A 785 1.49 0.74 -28.72
C ASN A 785 -0.04 0.67 -28.51
N PRO A 786 -0.55 -0.28 -27.67
CA PRO A 786 -1.98 -0.49 -27.53
C PRO A 786 -2.69 0.78 -27.04
N ILE A 787 -3.77 1.15 -27.73
CA ILE A 787 -4.57 2.34 -27.43
C ILE A 787 -5.89 1.99 -26.74
N GLU A 788 -6.41 2.88 -25.89
CA GLU A 788 -7.66 2.64 -25.14
C GLU A 788 -8.84 2.31 -26.07
N TYR A 789 -8.92 3.01 -27.21
CA TYR A 789 -10.00 2.84 -28.20
C TYR A 789 -10.18 1.39 -28.67
N ASN A 790 -9.09 0.62 -28.79
CA ASN A 790 -9.12 -0.76 -29.26
C ASN A 790 -9.27 -1.79 -28.13
N HIS A 791 -9.23 -1.35 -26.87
CA HIS A 791 -9.22 -2.20 -25.68
C HIS A 791 -10.37 -1.89 -24.71
N PRO A 792 -11.61 -1.61 -25.17
CA PRO A 792 -12.69 -1.15 -24.29
C PRO A 792 -13.03 -2.16 -23.20
N GLY A 793 -13.29 -1.67 -21.99
CA GLY A 793 -13.67 -2.47 -20.83
C GLY A 793 -13.29 -1.77 -19.53
N GLY A 794 -13.87 -2.20 -18.41
CA GLY A 794 -13.60 -1.61 -17.11
C GLY A 794 -14.09 -0.17 -17.07
N TRP A 795 -13.23 0.74 -16.62
CA TRP A 795 -13.57 2.16 -16.60
C TRP A 795 -13.50 2.76 -18.01
N GLU A 796 -12.36 2.59 -18.68
CA GLU A 796 -12.15 2.99 -20.08
C GLU A 796 -11.56 1.85 -20.91
N ALA A 797 -10.44 1.27 -20.47
CA ALA A 797 -9.78 0.20 -21.21
C ALA A 797 -9.15 -0.88 -20.32
N ILE A 798 -9.06 -2.09 -20.89
CA ILE A 798 -8.45 -3.28 -20.29
C ILE A 798 -7.59 -4.00 -21.33
N ILE A 799 -6.33 -4.29 -21.01
CA ILE A 799 -5.55 -5.35 -21.65
C ILE A 799 -5.50 -6.52 -20.67
N GLN A 800 -6.18 -7.62 -20.97
CA GLN A 800 -6.21 -8.77 -20.05
C GLN A 800 -4.87 -9.52 -20.04
N ALA A 801 -4.18 -9.58 -21.18
CA ALA A 801 -2.82 -10.11 -21.26
C ALA A 801 -1.96 -9.31 -22.24
N TYR A 802 -0.94 -8.63 -21.71
CA TYR A 802 0.13 -8.02 -22.48
C TYR A 802 1.32 -8.98 -22.53
N ARG A 803 1.71 -9.35 -23.75
CA ARG A 803 2.63 -10.46 -24.03
C ARG A 803 3.76 -10.11 -25.00
N GLN A 804 3.91 -8.83 -25.36
CA GLN A 804 4.88 -8.35 -26.35
C GLN A 804 6.34 -8.78 -26.07
N PHE A 805 6.70 -8.95 -24.80
CA PHE A 805 8.05 -9.26 -24.34
C PHE A 805 8.11 -10.54 -23.48
N THR A 806 7.23 -11.51 -23.74
CA THR A 806 7.13 -12.75 -22.92
C THR A 806 8.16 -13.82 -23.26
N GLU A 807 8.86 -13.70 -24.38
CA GLU A 807 9.87 -14.69 -24.77
C GLU A 807 11.18 -14.47 -24.00
N THR A 808 11.74 -15.57 -23.48
CA THR A 808 13.13 -15.64 -23.03
C THR A 808 14.03 -15.66 -24.27
N GLN A 809 14.86 -14.63 -24.48
CA GLN A 809 15.87 -14.64 -25.54
C GLN A 809 16.96 -15.68 -25.27
#